data_AF-C1CYJ7-F1
#
_entry.id   AF-C1CYJ7-F1
#
_cell.length_a   1.000
_cell.length_b   1.000
_cell.length_c   1.000
_cell.angle_alpha   90.00
_cell.angle_beta   90.00
_cell.angle_gamma   90.00
#
_symmetry.space_group_name_H-M   'P 1'
#
loop_
_entity.id
_entity.type
_entity.pdbx_description
1 polymer ?
#
loop_
_entity_poly.entity_id
_entity_poly.type
_entity_poly.pdbx_seq_one_letter_code
_entity_poly.pdbx_strand_id
1 'polypeptide(L)'
;MKTSSVRLAALLALSLNMAQAASLVGYAELKADTFAPGPASGAWNGGLRGAARFGSQPVQGFSGVQFDPSGSGFVFLSDNGFGARNNSADYLLRLHRVALAPGTPAARLGQVSLGGVIELRDPDRKVPWQIVNESTSGRLLTGADFDLEGFAFAPDGTLWVGDEFGPYLLHFSADGRLLEAPVATPNLAGLPTLRGQRPLVVAHRGSSGTRPEHTLEAYRVAIEAGADFIEPDLVVTRDGVLVARHEPVIAVLSADGKVTEATADVAARPEFKDRARIKKLDGKDVYGYWAEDFTLAELKTLRAVERLPQLRGRAYDGRFEIPTLAEIIALVRDVEARTGRRIGIYPETKHPTFVAQSARMNISQLLIDTLKKENFTDPARVFIQSFEVGNLKELKTRIMPAAGVNLPLVQLISSPDEAPYDWAAAGDLRTYGALTSDAALKEIAGYAAGVGPYKRWIIDDQGRTTDFVSRAHATGLLVHPWTFRNEPTYLLPGYQNDPEAELRQALRAGVDGFFSDFPATGARVVSQYSAPEVRSPQHHAYAQGDSSSAANLPASGGFEGLNLSPDGRSLYALLEKTVAGDLPGQLRLMQFDLTSRKWALAGRYALEPAGEAIGDLAPVNDHEYLVLERDNASGGAAKFKRVYLLNLREKNPDGTLKKTLVADLMNLRDPQKLAPSTVGGVFSFPYVTIENVLVLDAQTILVANDNNFPATGGRGREVRDVSEFLWIRLDQPLKLAAGVGQRPAARN
;
A
#
# COMPACT_ATOMS: atom_id res chain seq x y z
N MET A 1 -36.65 30.34 18.85
CA MET A 1 -35.86 30.68 17.64
C MET A 1 -34.83 29.60 17.23
N LYS A 2 -34.86 28.35 17.74
CA LYS A 2 -33.87 27.30 17.39
C LYS A 2 -34.39 26.17 16.48
N THR A 3 -35.64 26.23 16.01
CA THR A 3 -36.26 25.19 15.16
C THR A 3 -36.31 25.55 13.67
N SER A 4 -35.98 26.80 13.31
CA SER A 4 -35.96 27.28 11.92
C SER A 4 -34.66 26.90 11.18
N SER A 5 -33.51 26.94 11.87
CA SER A 5 -32.18 26.74 11.28
C SER A 5 -31.93 25.30 10.81
N VAL A 6 -32.47 24.31 11.52
CA VAL A 6 -32.33 22.88 11.18
C VAL A 6 -33.21 22.49 9.99
N ARG A 7 -34.40 23.09 9.87
CA ARG A 7 -35.26 22.91 8.70
C ARG A 7 -34.73 23.61 7.46
N LEU A 8 -34.06 24.76 7.60
CA LEU A 8 -33.46 25.46 6.47
C LEU A 8 -32.22 24.74 5.94
N ALA A 9 -31.39 24.14 6.82
CA ALA A 9 -30.27 23.29 6.42
C ALA A 9 -30.72 21.96 5.79
N ALA A 10 -31.80 21.35 6.31
CA ALA A 10 -32.40 20.15 5.71
C ALA A 10 -33.11 20.45 4.38
N LEU A 11 -33.75 21.62 4.23
CA LEU A 11 -34.29 22.07 2.94
C LEU A 11 -33.19 22.47 1.95
N LEU A 12 -32.07 23.05 2.40
CA LEU A 12 -30.91 23.31 1.54
C LEU A 12 -30.24 22.01 1.08
N ALA A 13 -30.15 21.00 1.96
CA ALA A 13 -29.63 19.68 1.64
C ALA A 13 -30.59 18.88 0.73
N LEU A 14 -31.92 19.05 0.89
CA LEU A 14 -32.89 18.50 -0.06
C LEU A 14 -32.93 19.27 -1.39
N SER A 15 -32.65 20.58 -1.41
CA SER A 15 -32.62 21.37 -2.65
C SER A 15 -31.34 21.17 -3.46
N LEU A 16 -30.23 20.80 -2.80
CA LEU A 16 -28.97 20.42 -3.48
C LEU A 16 -29.05 19.03 -4.12
N ASN A 17 -29.91 18.13 -3.62
CA ASN A 17 -30.14 16.79 -4.19
C ASN A 17 -31.20 16.74 -5.31
N MET A 18 -31.82 17.87 -5.66
CA MET A 18 -32.74 17.93 -6.82
C MET A 18 -32.03 18.20 -8.16
N ALA A 19 -30.70 18.28 -8.19
CA ALA A 19 -29.94 18.83 -9.32
C ALA A 19 -28.90 17.86 -9.91
N GLN A 20 -29.30 16.65 -10.31
CA GLN A 20 -28.65 15.85 -11.38
C GLN A 20 -29.45 14.55 -11.63
N ALA A 21 -30.57 14.64 -12.34
CA ALA A 21 -31.43 13.50 -12.68
C ALA A 21 -31.27 13.10 -14.15
N ALA A 22 -30.19 12.35 -14.44
CA ALA A 22 -29.95 11.75 -15.75
C ALA A 22 -31.17 10.95 -16.23
N SER A 23 -31.40 10.95 -17.54
CA SER A 23 -32.62 10.41 -18.14
C SER A 23 -32.31 9.25 -19.08
N LEU A 24 -33.08 8.17 -18.98
CA LEU A 24 -33.05 7.08 -19.95
C LEU A 24 -33.67 7.56 -21.26
N VAL A 25 -32.90 7.49 -22.34
CA VAL A 25 -33.30 7.92 -23.70
C VAL A 25 -33.26 6.80 -24.72
N GLY A 26 -32.85 5.60 -24.30
CA GLY A 26 -32.87 4.38 -25.10
C GLY A 26 -32.66 3.16 -24.21
N TYR A 27 -33.27 2.04 -24.61
CA TYR A 27 -33.19 0.77 -23.90
C TYR A 27 -33.18 -0.38 -24.92
N ALA A 28 -32.38 -1.41 -24.65
CA ALA A 28 -32.41 -2.70 -25.35
C ALA A 28 -32.02 -3.81 -24.37
N GLU A 29 -32.37 -5.07 -24.66
CA GLU A 29 -31.94 -6.21 -23.83
C GLU A 29 -31.56 -7.42 -24.68
N LEU A 30 -30.57 -8.16 -24.22
CA LEU A 30 -30.17 -9.46 -24.74
C LEU A 30 -30.59 -10.55 -23.76
N LYS A 31 -31.29 -11.57 -24.26
CA LYS A 31 -31.73 -12.69 -23.42
C LYS A 31 -30.54 -13.36 -22.73
N ALA A 32 -30.74 -13.74 -21.48
CA ALA A 32 -29.75 -14.45 -20.66
C ALA A 32 -29.22 -15.70 -21.37
N ASP A 33 -30.08 -16.49 -22.01
CA ASP A 33 -29.70 -17.72 -22.72
C ASP A 33 -29.42 -17.46 -24.21
N THR A 34 -28.43 -16.62 -24.51
CA THR A 34 -27.94 -16.43 -25.89
C THR A 34 -26.55 -17.05 -26.05
N PHE A 35 -26.36 -17.80 -27.13
CA PHE A 35 -25.13 -18.57 -27.33
C PHE A 35 -24.49 -18.27 -28.70
N ALA A 36 -23.18 -18.42 -28.76
CA ALA A 36 -22.38 -18.34 -29.98
C ALA A 36 -21.79 -19.71 -30.33
N PRO A 37 -21.52 -19.99 -31.62
CA PRO A 37 -20.83 -21.21 -32.03
C PRO A 37 -19.52 -21.44 -31.27
N GLY A 38 -19.24 -22.70 -30.91
CA GLY A 38 -18.05 -23.09 -30.16
C GLY A 38 -18.24 -24.46 -29.52
N PRO A 39 -17.20 -24.99 -28.83
CA PRO A 39 -17.32 -26.22 -28.09
C PRO A 39 -18.36 -26.10 -26.97
N ALA A 40 -18.83 -27.25 -26.48
CA ALA A 40 -19.72 -27.33 -25.33
C ALA A 40 -19.03 -26.78 -24.06
N SER A 41 -19.79 -26.19 -23.13
CA SER A 41 -19.27 -25.57 -21.91
C SER A 41 -20.17 -25.78 -20.68
N GLY A 42 -19.66 -25.40 -19.51
CA GLY A 42 -20.36 -25.49 -18.24
C GLY A 42 -20.31 -26.88 -17.61
N ALA A 43 -19.33 -27.72 -17.96
CA ALA A 43 -19.14 -29.04 -17.36
C ALA A 43 -18.77 -28.95 -15.87
N TRP A 44 -18.13 -27.85 -15.47
CA TRP A 44 -17.64 -27.61 -14.11
C TRP A 44 -18.56 -26.67 -13.29
N ASN A 45 -19.67 -26.22 -13.88
CA ASN A 45 -20.68 -25.36 -13.24
C ASN A 45 -21.97 -26.15 -12.95
N GLY A 46 -21.88 -27.13 -12.04
CA GLY A 46 -23.03 -27.96 -11.64
C GLY A 46 -23.43 -29.05 -12.64
N GLY A 47 -22.57 -29.37 -13.62
CA GLY A 47 -22.76 -30.48 -14.56
C GLY A 47 -22.80 -31.84 -13.86
N LEU A 48 -23.76 -32.69 -14.22
CA LEU A 48 -23.80 -34.09 -13.77
C LEU A 48 -22.61 -34.83 -14.38
N ARG A 49 -21.63 -35.22 -13.54
CA ARG A 49 -20.51 -36.11 -13.91
C ARG A 49 -19.68 -35.64 -15.12
N GLY A 50 -19.36 -34.34 -15.21
CA GLY A 50 -18.47 -33.81 -16.27
C GLY A 50 -19.12 -33.67 -17.65
N ALA A 51 -20.44 -33.83 -17.77
CA ALA A 51 -21.15 -33.45 -18.98
C ALA A 51 -21.35 -31.93 -19.01
N ALA A 52 -20.97 -31.31 -20.12
CA ALA A 52 -21.20 -29.88 -20.37
C ALA A 52 -22.70 -29.55 -20.29
N ARG A 53 -23.04 -28.47 -19.58
CA ARG A 53 -24.41 -27.99 -19.43
C ARG A 53 -24.96 -27.37 -20.71
N PHE A 54 -24.08 -26.77 -21.52
CA PHE A 54 -24.44 -26.06 -22.73
C PHE A 54 -23.74 -26.70 -23.94
N GLY A 55 -24.46 -26.84 -25.05
CA GLY A 55 -23.91 -27.39 -26.30
C GLY A 55 -23.03 -26.42 -27.09
N SER A 56 -22.86 -25.19 -26.61
CA SER A 56 -22.15 -24.08 -27.26
C SER A 56 -21.70 -23.06 -26.22
N GLN A 57 -21.02 -22.00 -26.65
CA GLN A 57 -20.47 -20.98 -25.74
C GLN A 57 -21.52 -19.90 -25.42
N PRO A 58 -21.69 -19.49 -24.15
CA PRO A 58 -22.49 -18.32 -23.80
C PRO A 58 -21.93 -17.03 -24.45
N VAL A 59 -22.79 -16.03 -24.61
CA VAL A 59 -22.40 -14.70 -25.13
C VAL A 59 -22.28 -13.66 -24.02
N GLN A 60 -22.95 -13.88 -22.90
CA GLN A 60 -23.08 -12.93 -21.81
C GLN A 60 -21.91 -13.08 -20.81
N GLY A 61 -21.86 -12.20 -19.82
CA GLY A 61 -20.66 -11.97 -19.04
C GLY A 61 -19.94 -10.71 -19.52
N PHE A 62 -20.61 -9.56 -19.69
CA PHE A 62 -19.96 -8.43 -20.39
C PHE A 62 -19.17 -7.53 -19.44
N SER A 63 -17.84 -7.64 -19.49
CA SER A 63 -16.87 -6.93 -18.64
C SER A 63 -16.19 -5.74 -19.33
N GLY A 64 -16.83 -5.17 -20.35
CA GLY A 64 -16.30 -4.00 -21.03
C GLY A 64 -16.87 -3.80 -22.43
N VAL A 65 -16.85 -2.55 -22.88
CA VAL A 65 -17.44 -2.15 -24.16
C VAL A 65 -16.60 -1.10 -24.90
N GLN A 66 -16.47 -1.26 -26.22
CA GLN A 66 -15.90 -0.25 -27.11
C GLN A 66 -16.75 -0.08 -28.37
N PHE A 67 -16.57 1.03 -29.07
CA PHE A 67 -17.04 1.13 -30.45
C PHE A 67 -16.33 0.10 -31.32
N ASP A 68 -17.07 -0.52 -32.24
CA ASP A 68 -16.47 -1.39 -33.23
C ASP A 68 -15.61 -0.55 -34.20
N PRO A 69 -14.29 -0.85 -34.37
CA PRO A 69 -13.41 -0.12 -35.29
C PRO A 69 -13.86 -0.14 -36.75
N SER A 70 -14.72 -1.08 -37.15
CA SER A 70 -15.33 -1.14 -38.48
C SER A 70 -16.48 -0.14 -38.67
N GLY A 71 -16.96 0.50 -37.61
CA GLY A 71 -18.09 1.43 -37.62
C GLY A 71 -19.47 0.75 -37.55
N SER A 72 -19.53 -0.58 -37.47
CA SER A 72 -20.75 -1.37 -37.58
C SER A 72 -21.55 -1.55 -36.28
N GLY A 73 -21.04 -1.09 -35.13
CA GLY A 73 -21.72 -1.24 -33.84
C GLY A 73 -20.77 -1.11 -32.65
N PHE A 74 -20.88 -2.04 -31.73
CA PHE A 74 -20.13 -2.13 -30.49
C PHE A 74 -19.40 -3.47 -30.41
N VAL A 75 -18.36 -3.52 -29.58
CA VAL A 75 -17.65 -4.74 -29.21
C VAL A 75 -17.75 -4.87 -27.71
N PHE A 76 -18.14 -6.05 -27.23
CA PHE A 76 -18.23 -6.37 -25.81
C PHE A 76 -17.25 -7.49 -25.47
N LEU A 77 -16.51 -7.33 -24.37
CA LEU A 77 -15.60 -8.34 -23.84
C LEU A 77 -16.39 -9.33 -22.97
N SER A 78 -16.08 -10.62 -23.07
CA SER A 78 -16.54 -11.59 -22.09
C SER A 78 -15.61 -11.62 -20.87
N ASP A 79 -16.20 -11.64 -19.68
CA ASP A 79 -15.60 -11.96 -18.38
C ASP A 79 -15.11 -13.44 -18.35
N ASN A 80 -14.60 -13.92 -17.21
CA ASN A 80 -14.27 -15.32 -16.95
C ASN A 80 -15.44 -16.29 -17.18
N GLY A 81 -16.67 -15.77 -17.25
CA GLY A 81 -17.82 -16.53 -17.72
C GLY A 81 -18.72 -17.01 -16.59
N PHE A 82 -18.37 -18.11 -15.91
CA PHE A 82 -19.27 -18.74 -14.92
C PHE A 82 -19.07 -18.21 -13.48
N GLY A 83 -18.41 -17.06 -13.32
CA GLY A 83 -18.26 -16.31 -12.08
C GLY A 83 -17.16 -16.83 -11.14
N ALA A 84 -16.37 -17.83 -11.56
CA ALA A 84 -15.20 -18.27 -10.81
C ALA A 84 -14.16 -18.96 -11.70
N ARG A 85 -12.89 -18.90 -11.27
CA ARG A 85 -11.80 -19.60 -11.95
C ARG A 85 -12.03 -21.11 -12.09
N ASN A 86 -12.51 -21.75 -11.04
CA ASN A 86 -12.57 -23.21 -10.94
C ASN A 86 -13.70 -23.85 -11.75
N ASN A 87 -14.69 -23.08 -12.20
CA ASN A 87 -15.81 -23.57 -13.00
C ASN A 87 -15.75 -23.10 -14.47
N SER A 88 -14.73 -22.32 -14.85
CA SER A 88 -14.63 -21.63 -16.14
C SER A 88 -13.57 -22.19 -17.10
N ALA A 89 -13.09 -23.42 -16.84
CA ALA A 89 -12.08 -24.06 -17.69
C ALA A 89 -12.57 -24.42 -19.11
N ASP A 90 -13.88 -24.41 -19.37
CA ASP A 90 -14.48 -24.66 -20.68
C ASP A 90 -15.24 -23.46 -21.24
N TYR A 91 -15.10 -22.28 -20.62
CA TYR A 91 -15.60 -21.01 -21.11
C TYR A 91 -14.50 -20.32 -21.91
N LEU A 92 -14.73 -20.08 -23.21
CA LEU A 92 -13.76 -19.43 -24.08
C LEU A 92 -13.83 -17.90 -23.97
N LEU A 93 -12.69 -17.26 -23.72
CA LEU A 93 -12.59 -15.80 -23.64
C LEU A 93 -12.68 -15.17 -25.03
N ARG A 94 -13.63 -14.24 -25.20
CA ARG A 94 -14.01 -13.71 -26.52
C ARG A 94 -14.39 -12.23 -26.44
N LEU A 95 -14.28 -11.56 -27.59
CA LEU A 95 -14.97 -10.29 -27.82
C LEU A 95 -16.12 -10.49 -28.82
N HIS A 96 -17.30 -10.00 -28.50
CA HIS A 96 -18.52 -10.13 -29.29
C HIS A 96 -18.84 -8.82 -30.00
N ARG A 97 -18.98 -8.86 -31.33
CA ARG A 97 -19.50 -7.73 -32.11
C ARG A 97 -21.01 -7.69 -31.97
N VAL A 98 -21.54 -6.56 -31.53
CA VAL A 98 -22.96 -6.37 -31.23
C VAL A 98 -23.46 -5.10 -31.90
N ALA A 99 -24.46 -5.23 -32.76
CA ALA A 99 -25.21 -4.10 -33.29
C ALA A 99 -26.39 -3.80 -32.35
N LEU A 100 -26.44 -2.56 -31.86
CA LEU A 100 -27.47 -2.08 -30.94
C LEU A 100 -28.29 -0.97 -31.58
N ALA A 101 -29.62 -1.12 -31.52
CA ALA A 101 -30.59 -0.10 -31.88
C ALA A 101 -31.48 0.20 -30.65
N PRO A 102 -31.47 1.43 -30.10
CA PRO A 102 -32.29 1.75 -28.93
C PRO A 102 -33.77 1.68 -29.28
N GLY A 103 -34.59 1.23 -28.32
CA GLY A 103 -36.03 1.30 -28.43
C GLY A 103 -36.53 2.74 -28.65
N THR A 104 -37.61 2.87 -29.43
CA THR A 104 -38.31 4.15 -29.60
C THR A 104 -39.53 4.21 -28.67
N PRO A 105 -40.13 5.39 -28.42
CA PRO A 105 -41.40 5.46 -27.68
C PRO A 105 -42.51 4.55 -28.24
N ALA A 106 -42.45 4.22 -29.54
CA ALA A 106 -43.38 3.32 -30.21
C ALA A 106 -43.03 1.84 -30.06
N ALA A 107 -41.74 1.47 -30.17
CA ALA A 107 -41.28 0.08 -30.12
C ALA A 107 -40.92 -0.42 -28.70
N ARG A 108 -40.72 0.51 -27.76
CA ARG A 108 -40.24 0.38 -26.36
C ARG A 108 -38.95 -0.41 -26.20
N LEU A 109 -38.92 -1.67 -26.63
CA LEU A 109 -37.74 -2.52 -26.61
C LEU A 109 -36.88 -2.28 -27.86
N GLY A 110 -35.58 -2.05 -27.65
CA GLY A 110 -34.59 -1.97 -28.72
C GLY A 110 -34.27 -3.31 -29.37
N GLN A 111 -33.41 -3.27 -30.38
CA GLN A 111 -32.92 -4.46 -31.09
C GLN A 111 -31.45 -4.71 -30.77
N VAL A 112 -31.12 -5.97 -30.50
CA VAL A 112 -29.76 -6.46 -30.31
C VAL A 112 -29.50 -7.52 -31.37
N SER A 113 -28.47 -7.33 -32.18
CA SER A 113 -28.04 -8.31 -33.20
C SER A 113 -26.58 -8.69 -32.98
N LEU A 114 -26.32 -9.99 -32.87
CA LEU A 114 -24.97 -10.52 -32.73
C LEU A 114 -24.29 -10.66 -34.09
N GLY A 115 -23.04 -10.24 -34.16
CA GLY A 115 -22.16 -10.38 -35.32
C GLY A 115 -21.08 -11.44 -35.09
N GLY A 116 -19.87 -11.14 -35.57
CA GLY A 116 -18.70 -12.00 -35.38
C GLY A 116 -18.11 -11.95 -33.98
N VAL A 117 -17.20 -12.89 -33.70
CA VAL A 117 -16.43 -12.96 -32.46
C VAL A 117 -14.93 -12.85 -32.73
N ILE A 118 -14.18 -12.32 -31.78
CA ILE A 118 -12.72 -12.38 -31.73
C ILE A 118 -12.38 -13.39 -30.63
N GLU A 119 -11.75 -14.51 -30.99
CA GLU A 119 -11.36 -15.54 -30.04
C GLU A 119 -9.94 -15.28 -29.51
N LEU A 120 -9.82 -15.18 -28.18
CA LEU A 120 -8.55 -14.91 -27.52
C LEU A 120 -7.72 -16.20 -27.38
N ARG A 121 -6.45 -16.13 -27.78
CA ARG A 121 -5.59 -17.31 -27.89
C ARG A 121 -4.11 -16.99 -27.77
N ASP A 122 -3.33 -17.99 -27.35
CA ASP A 122 -1.88 -17.90 -27.17
C ASP A 122 -1.11 -18.97 -27.99
N PRO A 123 -1.27 -19.06 -29.33
CA PRO A 123 -0.61 -20.09 -30.14
C PRO A 123 0.93 -19.99 -30.09
N ASP A 124 1.46 -18.79 -29.83
CA ASP A 124 2.89 -18.50 -29.80
C ASP A 124 3.53 -18.68 -28.41
N ARG A 125 2.79 -19.25 -27.44
CA ARG A 125 3.26 -19.59 -26.09
C ARG A 125 3.88 -18.39 -25.35
N LYS A 126 3.21 -17.24 -25.41
CA LYS A 126 3.60 -16.01 -24.73
C LYS A 126 3.29 -16.06 -23.24
N VAL A 127 2.26 -16.79 -22.82
CA VAL A 127 1.99 -17.02 -21.39
C VAL A 127 3.09 -17.94 -20.83
N PRO A 128 3.90 -17.49 -19.85
CA PRO A 128 5.05 -18.24 -19.38
C PRO A 128 4.71 -19.34 -18.34
N TRP A 129 3.42 -19.58 -18.09
CA TRP A 129 2.90 -20.65 -17.23
C TRP A 129 1.91 -21.54 -17.99
N GLN A 130 1.56 -22.67 -17.37
CA GLN A 130 0.60 -23.62 -17.93
C GLN A 130 -0.81 -23.04 -17.96
N ILE A 131 -1.45 -23.09 -19.13
CA ILE A 131 -2.86 -22.73 -19.33
C ILE A 131 -3.73 -23.99 -19.50
N VAL A 132 -5.06 -23.86 -19.53
CA VAL A 132 -5.97 -25.00 -19.69
C VAL A 132 -5.73 -25.74 -21.00
N ASN A 133 -5.66 -25.01 -22.11
CA ASN A 133 -5.52 -25.58 -23.45
C ASN A 133 -4.04 -25.75 -23.90
N GLU A 134 -3.13 -25.96 -22.93
CA GLU A 134 -1.66 -26.02 -23.11
C GLU A 134 -1.20 -26.99 -24.21
N SER A 135 -1.89 -28.13 -24.34
CA SER A 135 -1.56 -29.22 -25.25
C SER A 135 -2.16 -29.07 -26.66
N THR A 136 -3.02 -28.06 -26.88
CA THR A 136 -3.63 -27.79 -28.18
C THR A 136 -2.75 -26.88 -29.02
N SER A 137 -2.88 -26.92 -30.35
CA SER A 137 -2.15 -26.00 -31.24
C SER A 137 -2.68 -24.57 -31.17
N GLY A 138 -3.98 -24.41 -30.97
CA GLY A 138 -4.64 -23.10 -30.92
C GLY A 138 -4.43 -22.36 -29.60
N ARG A 139 -4.25 -23.09 -28.48
CA ARG A 139 -4.09 -22.52 -27.13
C ARG A 139 -5.14 -21.44 -26.83
N LEU A 140 -6.41 -21.77 -27.08
CA LEU A 140 -7.53 -20.88 -26.77
C LEU A 140 -7.54 -20.57 -25.28
N LEU A 141 -7.69 -19.29 -24.93
CA LEU A 141 -7.71 -18.84 -23.54
C LEU A 141 -9.11 -19.02 -22.95
N THR A 142 -9.15 -19.40 -21.67
CA THR A 142 -10.38 -19.70 -20.94
C THR A 142 -10.52 -18.85 -19.70
N GLY A 143 -11.73 -18.77 -19.14
CA GLY A 143 -11.96 -18.07 -17.87
C GLY A 143 -11.27 -18.69 -16.66
N ALA A 144 -10.65 -19.88 -16.79
CA ALA A 144 -9.77 -20.41 -15.75
C ALA A 144 -8.32 -19.90 -15.86
N ASP A 145 -7.95 -19.35 -17.03
CA ASP A 145 -6.62 -18.82 -17.32
C ASP A 145 -6.51 -17.35 -16.92
N PHE A 146 -7.53 -16.55 -17.26
CA PHE A 146 -7.61 -15.12 -17.02
C PHE A 146 -9.04 -14.70 -16.68
N ASP A 147 -9.14 -13.57 -15.98
CA ASP A 147 -10.38 -12.94 -15.57
C ASP A 147 -10.42 -11.55 -16.20
N LEU A 148 -10.99 -11.47 -17.41
CA LEU A 148 -10.74 -10.34 -18.30
C LEU A 148 -11.70 -9.20 -18.04
N GLU A 149 -11.14 -8.03 -17.81
CA GLU A 149 -11.86 -6.84 -17.37
C GLU A 149 -11.36 -5.59 -18.09
N GLY A 150 -12.28 -4.89 -18.75
CA GLY A 150 -12.00 -3.70 -19.53
C GLY A 150 -11.07 -3.97 -20.74
N PHE A 151 -11.29 -3.21 -21.82
CA PHE A 151 -10.38 -3.27 -22.97
C PHE A 151 -10.40 -1.99 -23.80
N ALA A 152 -9.35 -1.82 -24.60
CA ALA A 152 -9.24 -0.73 -25.55
C ALA A 152 -8.56 -1.18 -26.86
N PHE A 153 -9.02 -0.60 -27.98
CA PHE A 153 -8.34 -0.72 -29.27
C PHE A 153 -7.23 0.31 -29.37
N ALA A 154 -5.99 -0.14 -29.59
CA ALA A 154 -4.86 0.75 -29.82
C ALA A 154 -4.91 1.40 -31.22
N PRO A 155 -4.24 2.55 -31.41
CA PRO A 155 -4.20 3.24 -32.71
C PRO A 155 -3.61 2.41 -33.87
N ASP A 156 -2.76 1.43 -33.56
CA ASP A 156 -2.17 0.50 -34.53
C ASP A 156 -3.11 -0.68 -34.88
N GLY A 157 -4.29 -0.75 -34.26
CA GLY A 157 -5.31 -1.76 -34.48
C GLY A 157 -5.20 -2.99 -33.58
N THR A 158 -4.26 -3.05 -32.65
CA THR A 158 -4.19 -4.12 -31.64
C THR A 158 -5.18 -3.87 -30.50
N LEU A 159 -5.33 -4.84 -29.59
CA LEU A 159 -6.18 -4.75 -28.41
C LEU A 159 -5.36 -4.87 -27.13
N TRP A 160 -5.70 -4.05 -26.15
CA TRP A 160 -5.23 -4.16 -24.78
C TRP A 160 -6.38 -4.53 -23.87
N VAL A 161 -6.16 -5.50 -22.99
CA VAL A 161 -7.18 -6.06 -22.09
C VAL A 161 -6.61 -6.15 -20.68
N GLY A 162 -7.42 -5.83 -19.67
CA GLY A 162 -7.07 -5.96 -18.26
C GLY A 162 -7.35 -7.37 -17.75
N ASP A 163 -6.68 -7.76 -16.67
CA ASP A 163 -6.92 -9.03 -15.98
C ASP A 163 -7.08 -8.82 -14.47
N GLU A 164 -7.97 -9.60 -13.86
CA GLU A 164 -8.27 -9.52 -12.45
C GLU A 164 -7.45 -10.49 -11.58
N PHE A 165 -7.13 -11.68 -12.10
CA PHE A 165 -6.44 -12.73 -11.32
C PHE A 165 -4.99 -12.40 -11.01
N GLY A 166 -4.25 -11.82 -11.94
CA GLY A 166 -2.85 -11.47 -11.75
C GLY A 166 -2.54 -10.07 -12.21
N PRO A 167 -3.35 -9.06 -11.83
CA PRO A 167 -3.41 -7.73 -12.45
C PRO A 167 -2.45 -7.53 -13.64
N TYR A 168 -2.82 -8.05 -14.80
CA TYR A 168 -2.00 -7.97 -16.01
C TYR A 168 -2.58 -6.99 -17.01
N LEU A 169 -1.71 -6.42 -17.85
CA LEU A 169 -2.13 -5.98 -19.17
C LEU A 169 -1.79 -7.06 -20.19
N LEU A 170 -2.79 -7.47 -20.96
CA LEU A 170 -2.68 -8.43 -22.05
C LEU A 170 -2.78 -7.68 -23.38
N HIS A 171 -1.91 -8.02 -24.33
CA HIS A 171 -1.82 -7.34 -25.62
C HIS A 171 -2.06 -8.33 -26.76
N PHE A 172 -3.16 -8.16 -27.47
CA PHE A 172 -3.61 -9.06 -28.53
C PHE A 172 -3.58 -8.36 -29.90
N SER A 173 -3.35 -9.13 -30.96
CA SER A 173 -3.63 -8.66 -32.33
C SER A 173 -5.13 -8.43 -32.54
N ALA A 174 -5.50 -7.68 -33.58
CA ALA A 174 -6.88 -7.42 -33.98
C ALA A 174 -7.79 -8.66 -34.07
N ASP A 175 -7.20 -9.83 -34.34
CA ASP A 175 -7.88 -11.12 -34.46
C ASP A 175 -7.76 -12.01 -33.21
N GLY A 176 -7.22 -11.51 -32.09
CA GLY A 176 -7.24 -12.18 -30.78
C GLY A 176 -6.01 -13.03 -30.44
N ARG A 177 -4.91 -12.95 -31.20
CA ARG A 177 -3.66 -13.67 -30.87
C ARG A 177 -2.82 -12.84 -29.89
N LEU A 178 -2.44 -13.44 -28.76
CA LEU A 178 -1.57 -12.81 -27.76
C LEU A 178 -0.20 -12.51 -28.39
N LEU A 179 0.21 -11.24 -28.32
CA LEU A 179 1.41 -10.74 -29.00
C LEU A 179 2.67 -10.87 -28.15
N GLU A 180 2.51 -10.80 -26.83
CA GLU A 180 3.59 -10.78 -25.87
C GLU A 180 3.17 -11.35 -24.51
N ALA A 181 4.15 -11.57 -23.64
CA ALA A 181 3.88 -12.06 -22.30
C ALA A 181 3.03 -11.05 -21.51
N PRO A 182 2.14 -11.52 -20.61
CA PRO A 182 1.36 -10.64 -19.74
C PRO A 182 2.24 -9.62 -19.01
N VAL A 183 1.87 -8.34 -19.07
CA VAL A 183 2.62 -7.26 -18.42
C VAL A 183 2.16 -7.13 -16.98
N ALA A 184 3.00 -7.57 -16.03
CA ALA A 184 2.70 -7.51 -14.61
C ALA A 184 2.56 -6.08 -14.08
N THR A 185 1.65 -5.89 -13.13
CA THR A 185 1.44 -4.61 -12.45
C THR A 185 2.39 -4.47 -11.25
N PRO A 186 3.32 -3.50 -11.26
CA PRO A 186 4.20 -3.27 -10.12
C PRO A 186 3.45 -2.68 -8.93
N ASN A 187 3.90 -2.98 -7.71
CA ASN A 187 3.35 -2.40 -6.49
C ASN A 187 3.87 -0.96 -6.29
N LEU A 188 3.31 0.00 -7.02
CA LEU A 188 3.65 1.40 -6.87
C LEU A 188 2.93 2.02 -5.67
N ALA A 189 3.40 1.72 -4.47
CA ALA A 189 2.77 2.21 -3.25
C ALA A 189 2.87 3.74 -3.08
N GLY A 190 3.82 4.40 -3.78
CA GLY A 190 3.92 5.85 -3.81
C GLY A 190 4.20 6.48 -2.44
N LEU A 191 4.97 5.80 -1.59
CA LEU A 191 5.36 6.35 -0.29
C LEU A 191 6.21 7.61 -0.49
N PRO A 192 5.94 8.71 0.24
CA PRO A 192 6.66 9.96 0.10
C PRO A 192 7.96 9.95 0.92
N THR A 193 8.79 8.90 0.78
CA THR A 193 10.14 8.89 1.36
C THR A 193 11.03 9.86 0.60
N LEU A 194 12.07 10.39 1.25
CA LEU A 194 12.90 11.49 0.75
C LEU A 194 13.43 11.24 -0.68
N ARG A 195 13.72 9.98 -0.98
CA ARG A 195 14.34 9.55 -2.23
C ARG A 195 13.60 8.39 -2.91
N GLY A 196 12.34 8.14 -2.52
CA GLY A 196 11.50 7.06 -3.06
C GLY A 196 11.98 5.64 -2.72
N GLN A 197 12.83 5.49 -1.70
CA GLN A 197 13.33 4.19 -1.25
C GLN A 197 12.34 3.49 -0.32
N ARG A 198 12.46 2.16 -0.23
CA ARG A 198 11.78 1.36 0.78
C ARG A 198 12.19 1.83 2.18
N PRO A 199 11.23 2.07 3.10
CA PRO A 199 11.53 2.43 4.47
C PRO A 199 12.39 1.37 5.20
N LEU A 200 13.36 1.82 6.00
CA LEU A 200 14.23 0.94 6.78
C LEU A 200 13.55 0.47 8.08
N VAL A 201 13.68 -0.82 8.38
CA VAL A 201 13.33 -1.38 9.69
C VAL A 201 14.57 -1.40 10.58
N VAL A 202 14.62 -0.51 11.57
CA VAL A 202 15.72 -0.44 12.54
C VAL A 202 15.29 -1.13 13.83
N ALA A 203 16.01 -2.19 14.20
CA ALA A 203 15.73 -2.95 15.41
C ALA A 203 16.31 -2.24 16.64
N HIS A 204 15.44 -1.53 17.35
CA HIS A 204 15.77 -0.74 18.53
C HIS A 204 16.21 -1.69 19.65
N ARG A 205 17.53 -1.68 19.92
CA ARG A 205 18.20 -2.59 20.85
C ARG A 205 18.06 -4.07 20.52
N GLY A 206 17.85 -4.38 19.24
CA GLY A 206 17.48 -5.71 18.74
C GLY A 206 15.96 -5.95 18.80
N SER A 207 15.54 -7.21 18.94
CA SER A 207 14.13 -7.55 19.17
C SER A 207 13.81 -7.42 20.67
N SER A 208 13.99 -6.22 21.21
CA SER A 208 13.89 -5.93 22.65
C SER A 208 12.48 -6.16 23.22
N GLY A 209 11.45 -6.18 22.36
CA GLY A 209 10.10 -6.58 22.73
C GLY A 209 9.92 -8.07 23.05
N THR A 210 10.90 -8.91 22.66
CA THR A 210 10.82 -10.38 22.80
C THR A 210 12.05 -11.02 23.44
N ARG A 211 13.13 -10.26 23.62
CA ARG A 211 14.41 -10.67 24.22
C ARG A 211 14.97 -9.53 25.07
N PRO A 212 15.78 -9.81 26.10
CA PRO A 212 16.52 -8.78 26.82
C PRO A 212 17.31 -7.91 25.85
N GLU A 213 17.14 -6.60 25.97
CA GLU A 213 17.72 -5.59 25.07
C GLU A 213 19.25 -5.68 25.00
N HIS A 214 19.82 -5.29 23.86
CA HIS A 214 21.26 -5.28 23.60
C HIS A 214 21.98 -6.60 23.89
N THR A 215 21.39 -7.73 23.53
CA THR A 215 22.06 -9.03 23.52
C THR A 215 22.32 -9.47 22.08
N LEU A 216 23.36 -10.29 21.84
CA LEU A 216 23.58 -10.86 20.50
C LEU A 216 22.36 -11.66 20.02
N GLU A 217 21.64 -12.31 20.94
CA GLU A 217 20.39 -13.01 20.62
C GLU A 217 19.28 -12.04 20.19
N ALA A 218 19.08 -10.93 20.90
CA ALA A 218 18.07 -9.93 20.49
C ALA A 218 18.36 -9.39 19.09
N TYR A 219 19.64 -9.14 18.75
CA TYR A 219 20.04 -8.73 17.41
C TYR A 219 19.82 -9.84 16.37
N ARG A 220 20.14 -11.09 16.69
CA ARG A 220 19.92 -12.23 15.79
C ARG A 220 18.44 -12.40 15.45
N VAL A 221 17.57 -12.42 16.46
CA VAL A 221 16.12 -12.53 16.29
C VAL A 221 15.57 -11.36 15.48
N ALA A 222 16.08 -10.14 15.68
CA ALA A 222 15.70 -8.99 14.88
C ALA A 222 16.06 -9.13 13.39
N ILE A 223 17.27 -9.61 13.11
CA ILE A 223 17.75 -9.85 11.74
C ILE A 223 16.91 -10.91 11.05
N GLU A 224 16.62 -12.02 11.73
CA GLU A 224 15.76 -13.10 11.26
C GLU A 224 14.32 -12.61 11.02
N ALA A 225 13.84 -11.68 11.85
CA ALA A 225 12.54 -11.04 11.71
C ALA A 225 12.46 -9.98 10.59
N GLY A 226 13.55 -9.71 9.87
CA GLY A 226 13.56 -8.80 8.71
C GLY A 226 14.07 -7.38 8.98
N ALA A 227 14.77 -7.14 10.09
CA ALA A 227 15.45 -5.86 10.31
C ALA A 227 16.53 -5.60 9.25
N ASP A 228 16.63 -4.34 8.82
CA ASP A 228 17.68 -3.85 7.90
C ASP A 228 18.92 -3.39 8.68
N PHE A 229 18.69 -2.80 9.86
CA PHE A 229 19.71 -2.35 10.80
C PHE A 229 19.43 -2.87 12.21
N ILE A 230 20.50 -3.14 12.96
CA ILE A 230 20.42 -3.33 14.42
C ILE A 230 21.02 -2.13 15.13
N GLU A 231 20.39 -1.66 16.19
CA GLU A 231 20.84 -0.48 16.92
C GLU A 231 21.48 -0.88 18.27
N PRO A 232 22.80 -0.65 18.43
CA PRO A 232 23.45 -0.68 19.73
C PRO A 232 23.57 0.72 20.34
N ASP A 233 23.05 0.87 21.55
CA ASP A 233 23.41 1.98 22.44
C ASP A 233 24.78 1.73 23.02
N LEU A 234 25.74 2.65 22.89
CA LEU A 234 27.11 2.42 23.32
C LEU A 234 27.44 3.20 24.59
N VAL A 235 27.96 2.47 25.58
CA VAL A 235 28.62 2.99 26.78
C VAL A 235 30.03 2.44 26.88
N VAL A 236 30.85 2.99 27.79
CA VAL A 236 32.27 2.63 27.91
C VAL A 236 32.56 1.89 29.21
N THR A 237 33.44 0.89 29.13
CA THR A 237 34.01 0.22 30.30
C THR A 237 35.20 0.98 30.88
N ARG A 238 35.62 0.66 32.10
CA ARG A 238 36.81 1.26 32.75
C ARG A 238 38.09 1.13 31.92
N ASP A 239 38.22 0.02 31.21
CA ASP A 239 39.35 -0.32 30.33
C ASP A 239 39.14 0.12 28.87
N GLY A 240 38.16 1.00 28.60
CA GLY A 240 38.02 1.71 27.33
C GLY A 240 37.36 0.92 26.21
N VAL A 241 36.57 -0.11 26.53
CA VAL A 241 35.84 -0.92 25.53
C VAL A 241 34.40 -0.43 25.40
N LEU A 242 33.90 -0.37 24.16
CA LEU A 242 32.50 -0.05 23.89
C LEU A 242 31.63 -1.30 24.01
N VAL A 243 30.62 -1.22 24.89
CA VAL A 243 29.64 -2.28 25.12
C VAL A 243 28.24 -1.76 24.85
N ALA A 244 27.36 -2.64 24.36
CA ALA A 244 26.00 -2.26 24.02
C ALA A 244 25.09 -2.29 25.25
N ARG A 245 24.67 -1.11 25.72
CA ARG A 245 23.72 -0.88 26.82
C ARG A 245 23.10 0.51 26.70
N HIS A 246 21.81 0.61 27.02
CA HIS A 246 21.08 1.87 26.89
C HIS A 246 21.54 2.99 27.85
N GLU A 247 21.97 2.64 29.06
CA GLU A 247 22.37 3.63 30.08
C GLU A 247 23.76 3.29 30.64
N PRO A 248 24.61 4.26 31.01
CA PRO A 248 25.84 3.98 31.74
C PRO A 248 25.57 3.24 33.06
N VAL A 249 24.46 3.52 33.73
CA VAL A 249 24.02 2.79 34.92
C VAL A 249 23.45 1.41 34.55
N ILE A 250 24.03 0.34 35.09
CA ILE A 250 23.66 -1.08 34.89
C ILE A 250 22.37 -1.44 35.65
N ALA A 251 22.30 -0.99 36.90
CA ALA A 251 21.13 -1.11 37.76
C ALA A 251 21.02 0.13 38.65
N VAL A 252 19.83 0.72 38.69
CA VAL A 252 19.46 1.87 39.52
C VAL A 252 18.90 1.36 40.84
N LEU A 253 19.32 1.98 41.93
CA LEU A 253 18.93 1.65 43.29
C LEU A 253 18.13 2.81 43.91
N SER A 254 17.08 2.47 44.65
CA SER A 254 16.44 3.39 45.58
C SER A 254 17.35 3.73 46.77
N ALA A 255 16.99 4.74 47.56
CA ALA A 255 17.74 5.14 48.75
C ALA A 255 17.91 4.02 49.78
N ASP A 256 16.96 3.07 49.86
CA ASP A 256 17.04 1.87 50.71
C ASP A 256 17.75 0.68 50.04
N GLY A 257 18.37 0.89 48.87
CA GLY A 257 19.22 -0.10 48.20
C GLY A 257 18.48 -1.13 47.34
N LYS A 258 17.17 -0.96 47.08
CA LYS A 258 16.40 -1.87 46.23
C LYS A 258 16.58 -1.51 44.76
N VAL A 259 16.64 -2.51 43.90
CA VAL A 259 16.68 -2.32 42.45
C VAL A 259 15.35 -1.73 41.96
N THR A 260 15.40 -0.55 41.35
CA THR A 260 14.25 0.11 40.70
C THR A 260 14.25 -0.09 39.19
N GLU A 261 15.43 -0.26 38.59
CA GLU A 261 15.63 -0.55 37.18
C GLU A 261 16.93 -1.35 37.02
N ALA A 262 16.94 -2.35 36.15
CA ALA A 262 18.15 -3.10 35.83
C ALA A 262 18.10 -3.65 34.40
N THR A 263 19.28 -3.74 33.79
CA THR A 263 19.48 -4.38 32.47
C THR A 263 20.43 -5.58 32.55
N ALA A 264 21.10 -5.76 33.70
CA ALA A 264 21.87 -6.95 34.02
C ALA A 264 21.79 -7.26 35.52
N ASP A 265 22.16 -8.48 35.89
CA ASP A 265 22.04 -9.05 37.24
C ASP A 265 23.11 -8.55 38.25
N VAL A 266 23.77 -7.41 38.01
CA VAL A 266 24.89 -6.91 38.82
C VAL A 266 24.55 -6.77 40.31
N ALA A 267 23.34 -6.33 40.65
CA ALA A 267 22.90 -6.15 42.03
C ALA A 267 22.73 -7.48 42.78
N ALA A 268 22.62 -8.60 42.07
CA ALA A 268 22.55 -9.95 42.63
C ALA A 268 23.92 -10.62 42.76
N ARG A 269 25.02 -9.95 42.39
CA ARG A 269 26.39 -10.48 42.43
C ARG A 269 27.10 -10.09 43.72
N PRO A 270 27.36 -11.02 44.66
CA PRO A 270 27.98 -10.69 45.96
C PRO A 270 29.36 -10.02 45.84
N GLU A 271 30.14 -10.41 44.84
CA GLU A 271 31.47 -9.87 44.53
C GLU A 271 31.43 -8.39 44.13
N PHE A 272 30.26 -7.87 43.73
CA PHE A 272 30.10 -6.48 43.29
C PHE A 272 29.28 -5.63 44.26
N LYS A 273 28.82 -6.15 45.40
CA LYS A 273 27.95 -5.44 46.35
C LYS A 273 28.47 -4.03 46.74
N ASP A 274 29.78 -3.86 46.83
CA ASP A 274 30.43 -2.62 47.26
C ASP A 274 30.72 -1.66 46.09
N ARG A 275 30.17 -1.92 44.89
CA ARG A 275 30.41 -1.14 43.66
C ARG A 275 29.33 -0.10 43.36
N ALA A 276 28.20 -0.12 44.06
CA ALA A 276 27.17 0.90 43.86
C ALA A 276 27.66 2.27 44.35
N ARG A 277 27.44 3.33 43.56
CA ARG A 277 27.86 4.70 43.87
C ARG A 277 26.81 5.70 43.38
N ILE A 278 26.79 6.88 43.99
CA ILE A 278 26.04 8.03 43.48
C ILE A 278 26.92 8.75 42.47
N LYS A 279 26.42 8.95 41.24
CA LYS A 279 27.04 9.82 40.24
C LYS A 279 26.00 10.76 39.65
N LYS A 280 26.49 11.88 39.11
CA LYS A 280 25.66 12.86 38.42
C LYS A 280 25.55 12.48 36.94
N LEU A 281 24.39 12.00 36.52
CA LEU A 281 24.04 11.75 35.12
C LEU A 281 23.08 12.84 34.67
N ASP A 282 23.48 13.57 33.63
CA ASP A 282 22.70 14.67 33.06
C ASP A 282 22.16 15.67 34.09
N GLY A 283 23.00 16.03 35.07
CA GLY A 283 22.67 16.97 36.16
C GLY A 283 21.99 16.32 37.38
N LYS A 284 21.47 15.11 37.26
CA LYS A 284 20.72 14.39 38.30
C LYS A 284 21.60 13.41 39.06
N ASP A 285 21.46 13.35 40.38
CA ASP A 285 22.15 12.35 41.19
C ASP A 285 21.43 11.00 41.07
N VAL A 286 22.15 9.99 40.62
CA VAL A 286 21.65 8.63 40.41
C VAL A 286 22.46 7.68 41.28
N TYR A 287 21.80 6.84 42.07
CA TYR A 287 22.45 5.79 42.85
C TYR A 287 22.37 4.46 42.10
N GLY A 288 23.51 3.81 41.84
CA GLY A 288 23.53 2.56 41.08
C GLY A 288 24.91 2.01 40.78
N TYR A 289 24.95 0.98 39.93
CA TYR A 289 26.18 0.34 39.43
C TYR A 289 26.51 0.88 38.04
N TRP A 290 27.74 1.31 37.78
CA TRP A 290 28.08 2.09 36.57
C TRP A 290 29.05 1.34 35.66
N ALA A 291 28.75 1.25 34.36
CA ALA A 291 29.56 0.51 33.39
C ALA A 291 31.03 0.96 33.36
N GLU A 292 31.29 2.26 33.45
CA GLU A 292 32.64 2.82 33.43
C GLU A 292 33.46 2.53 34.71
N ASP A 293 32.82 1.95 35.74
CA ASP A 293 33.54 1.45 36.92
C ASP A 293 34.03 0.01 36.74
N PHE A 294 33.51 -0.75 35.78
CA PHE A 294 33.86 -2.17 35.54
C PHE A 294 34.76 -2.33 34.31
N THR A 295 35.68 -3.28 34.38
CA THR A 295 36.42 -3.78 33.20
C THR A 295 35.50 -4.62 32.31
N LEU A 296 35.88 -4.80 31.05
CA LEU A 296 35.16 -5.72 30.16
C LEU A 296 35.08 -7.14 30.75
N ALA A 297 36.17 -7.63 31.31
CA ALA A 297 36.23 -8.97 31.91
C ALA A 297 35.21 -9.14 33.05
N GLU A 298 35.04 -8.12 33.89
CA GLU A 298 34.00 -8.11 34.93
C GLU A 298 32.60 -8.05 34.32
N LEU A 299 32.35 -7.19 33.32
CA LEU A 299 31.03 -7.10 32.70
C LEU A 299 30.60 -8.39 32.00
N LYS A 300 31.55 -9.16 31.46
CA LYS A 300 31.28 -10.46 30.82
C LYS A 300 30.82 -11.54 31.79
N THR A 301 31.01 -11.38 33.11
CA THR A 301 30.45 -12.32 34.10
C THR A 301 28.97 -12.09 34.38
N LEU A 302 28.45 -10.90 34.04
CA LEU A 302 27.07 -10.51 34.26
C LEU A 302 26.14 -11.15 33.22
N ARG A 303 24.85 -11.21 33.53
CA ARG A 303 23.83 -11.69 32.61
C ARG A 303 22.72 -10.67 32.45
N ALA A 304 22.30 -10.47 31.20
CA ALA A 304 21.23 -9.56 30.84
C ALA A 304 19.89 -10.00 31.45
N VAL A 305 19.06 -9.03 31.83
CA VAL A 305 17.70 -9.23 32.34
C VAL A 305 16.73 -8.29 31.63
N GLU A 306 15.45 -8.66 31.60
CA GLU A 306 14.38 -7.85 31.03
C GLU A 306 14.23 -6.53 31.79
N ARG A 307 14.31 -5.41 31.05
CA ARG A 307 14.25 -4.04 31.58
C ARG A 307 12.84 -3.64 31.99
N LEU A 308 11.81 -4.15 31.28
CA LEU A 308 10.40 -3.83 31.50
C LEU A 308 9.61 -5.05 32.02
N PRO A 309 9.97 -5.65 33.17
CA PRO A 309 9.39 -6.90 33.65
C PRO A 309 7.89 -6.80 34.00
N GLN A 310 7.35 -5.58 34.10
CA GLN A 310 5.92 -5.34 34.31
C GLN A 310 5.11 -5.43 33.01
N LEU A 311 5.76 -5.33 31.85
CA LEU A 311 5.12 -5.38 30.52
C LEU A 311 5.54 -6.62 29.73
N ARG A 312 6.73 -7.17 29.99
CA ARG A 312 7.37 -8.22 29.19
C ARG A 312 7.72 -9.46 30.00
N GLY A 313 7.82 -10.59 29.31
CA GLY A 313 8.15 -11.88 29.91
C GLY A 313 9.64 -12.01 30.27
N ARG A 314 9.93 -12.62 31.42
CA ARG A 314 11.29 -12.78 31.98
C ARG A 314 11.96 -14.12 31.65
N ALA A 315 11.43 -14.86 30.67
CA ALA A 315 11.87 -16.23 30.37
C ALA A 315 13.35 -16.34 29.97
N TYR A 316 13.94 -15.23 29.52
CA TYR A 316 15.31 -15.14 29.03
C TYR A 316 16.28 -14.45 30.00
N ASP A 317 15.82 -14.04 31.18
CA ASP A 317 16.69 -13.48 32.22
C ASP A 317 17.84 -14.45 32.53
N GLY A 318 19.04 -13.92 32.70
CA GLY A 318 20.19 -14.71 33.13
C GLY A 318 20.89 -15.51 32.03
N ARG A 319 20.42 -15.45 30.77
CA ARG A 319 20.92 -16.32 29.69
C ARG A 319 22.04 -15.73 28.85
N PHE A 320 22.04 -14.41 28.67
CA PHE A 320 22.88 -13.75 27.66
C PHE A 320 23.88 -12.78 28.28
N GLU A 321 25.02 -12.63 27.63
CA GLU A 321 26.08 -11.71 28.04
C GLU A 321 25.87 -10.31 27.45
N ILE A 322 26.54 -9.32 28.05
CA ILE A 322 26.66 -7.97 27.52
C ILE A 322 27.64 -8.00 26.32
N PRO A 323 27.23 -7.60 25.10
CA PRO A 323 28.09 -7.63 23.93
C PRO A 323 28.91 -6.34 23.80
N THR A 324 30.10 -6.48 23.23
CA THR A 324 30.93 -5.38 22.73
C THR A 324 30.48 -4.97 21.33
N LEU A 325 30.85 -3.76 20.90
CA LEU A 325 30.63 -3.34 19.51
C LEU A 325 31.31 -4.29 18.49
N ALA A 326 32.51 -4.78 18.81
CA ALA A 326 33.24 -5.72 17.95
C ALA A 326 32.48 -7.05 17.75
N GLU A 327 31.88 -7.60 18.81
CA GLU A 327 31.06 -8.83 18.71
C GLU A 327 29.79 -8.60 17.89
N ILE A 328 29.20 -7.41 17.95
CA ILE A 328 28.03 -7.04 17.13
C ILE A 328 28.42 -6.94 15.66
N ILE A 329 29.57 -6.34 15.35
CA ILE A 329 30.12 -6.29 13.98
C ILE A 329 30.42 -7.71 13.47
N ALA A 330 30.96 -8.58 14.33
CA ALA A 330 31.19 -9.99 13.99
C ALA A 330 29.88 -10.72 13.66
N LEU A 331 28.80 -10.47 14.41
CA LEU A 331 27.48 -11.05 14.14
C LEU A 331 26.95 -10.64 12.75
N VAL A 332 26.98 -9.34 12.40
CA VAL A 332 26.44 -8.89 11.10
C VAL A 332 27.28 -9.40 9.91
N ARG A 333 28.59 -9.61 10.12
CA ARG A 333 29.47 -10.24 9.12
C ARG A 333 29.17 -11.72 8.93
N ASP A 334 28.98 -12.45 10.02
CA ASP A 334 28.58 -13.87 9.97
C ASP A 334 27.24 -14.04 9.25
N VAL A 335 26.26 -13.17 9.51
CA VAL A 335 24.99 -13.17 8.78
C VAL A 335 25.19 -12.93 7.28
N GLU A 336 26.00 -11.95 6.89
CA GLU A 336 26.31 -11.69 5.48
C GLU A 336 26.98 -12.90 4.83
N ALA A 337 27.98 -13.49 5.48
CA ALA A 337 28.69 -14.66 4.97
C ALA A 337 27.75 -15.87 4.76
N ARG A 338 26.76 -16.06 5.65
CA ARG A 338 25.82 -17.19 5.58
C ARG A 338 24.64 -16.96 4.64
N THR A 339 24.18 -15.72 4.47
CA THR A 339 22.89 -15.43 3.83
C THR A 339 22.98 -14.48 2.63
N GLY A 340 24.13 -13.82 2.43
CA GLY A 340 24.29 -12.72 1.47
C GLY A 340 23.59 -11.42 1.88
N ARG A 341 22.79 -11.40 2.96
CA ARG A 341 22.12 -10.19 3.44
C ARG A 341 23.13 -9.26 4.13
N ARG A 342 23.21 -8.03 3.66
CA ARG A 342 24.03 -6.97 4.26
C ARG A 342 23.23 -6.23 5.33
N ILE A 343 23.40 -6.66 6.58
CA ILE A 343 22.82 -5.96 7.74
C ILE A 343 23.71 -4.79 8.14
N GLY A 344 23.10 -3.64 8.43
CA GLY A 344 23.79 -2.48 8.98
C GLY A 344 23.74 -2.41 10.51
N ILE A 345 24.57 -1.53 11.09
CA ILE A 345 24.49 -1.15 12.51
C ILE A 345 24.15 0.33 12.63
N TYR A 346 23.44 0.67 13.70
CA TYR A 346 22.99 2.03 13.97
C TYR A 346 23.44 2.49 15.37
N PRO A 347 24.76 2.59 15.65
CA PRO A 347 25.25 2.93 16.98
C PRO A 347 24.80 4.30 17.49
N GLU A 348 24.27 4.33 18.71
CA GLU A 348 24.08 5.56 19.49
C GLU A 348 25.27 5.78 20.44
N THR A 349 25.84 6.99 20.47
CA THR A 349 26.76 7.37 21.55
C THR A 349 25.97 7.89 22.75
N LYS A 350 25.91 7.12 23.85
CA LYS A 350 25.20 7.51 25.07
C LYS A 350 26.01 8.50 25.91
N HIS A 351 25.36 9.60 26.31
CA HIS A 351 25.89 10.65 27.20
C HIS A 351 27.37 11.02 26.97
N PRO A 352 27.78 11.47 25.76
CA PRO A 352 29.16 11.89 25.49
C PRO A 352 29.73 12.85 26.53
N THR A 353 28.93 13.83 27.00
CA THR A 353 29.35 14.77 28.04
C THR A 353 29.63 14.07 29.38
N PHE A 354 28.76 13.13 29.80
CA PHE A 354 29.00 12.33 31.00
C PHE A 354 30.28 11.51 30.89
N VAL A 355 30.48 10.80 29.77
CA VAL A 355 31.66 9.94 29.57
C VAL A 355 32.97 10.74 29.61
N ALA A 356 32.98 11.95 29.03
CA ALA A 356 34.12 12.85 29.09
C ALA A 356 34.44 13.31 30.53
N GLN A 357 33.42 13.46 31.37
CA GLN A 357 33.56 13.90 32.76
C GLN A 357 33.91 12.75 33.71
N SER A 358 33.20 11.62 33.62
CA SER A 358 33.29 10.50 34.55
C SER A 358 34.43 9.54 34.22
N ALA A 359 34.56 9.15 32.95
CA ALA A 359 35.57 8.19 32.47
C ALA A 359 36.81 8.86 31.89
N ARG A 360 36.77 10.19 31.64
CA ARG A 360 37.84 10.94 30.96
C ARG A 360 38.18 10.40 29.56
N MET A 361 37.15 9.92 28.86
CA MET A 361 37.27 9.35 27.51
C MET A 361 36.37 10.11 26.52
N ASN A 362 36.71 10.09 25.23
CA ASN A 362 35.85 10.58 24.17
C ASN A 362 35.19 9.38 23.47
N ILE A 363 33.91 9.15 23.75
CA ILE A 363 33.16 8.00 23.21
C ILE A 363 33.05 8.03 21.68
N SER A 364 32.95 9.22 21.07
CA SER A 364 32.91 9.39 19.62
C SER A 364 34.22 8.97 18.97
N GLN A 365 35.36 9.28 19.59
CA GLN A 365 36.68 8.83 19.11
C GLN A 365 36.81 7.31 19.23
N LEU A 366 36.45 6.73 20.39
CA LEU A 366 36.46 5.29 20.60
C LEU A 366 35.60 4.54 19.58
N LEU A 367 34.45 5.11 19.21
CA LEU A 367 33.55 4.53 18.20
C LEU A 367 34.25 4.46 16.84
N ILE A 368 34.80 5.58 16.37
CA ILE A 368 35.49 5.61 15.06
C ILE A 368 36.74 4.73 15.06
N ASP A 369 37.51 4.71 16.15
CA ASP A 369 38.68 3.84 16.30
C ASP A 369 38.29 2.36 16.24
N THR A 370 37.18 1.97 16.91
CA THR A 370 36.66 0.60 16.88
C THR A 370 36.17 0.23 15.48
N LEU A 371 35.39 1.08 14.81
CA LEU A 371 34.91 0.81 13.45
C LEU A 371 36.06 0.65 12.46
N LYS A 372 37.12 1.45 12.58
CA LYS A 372 38.33 1.32 11.75
C LYS A 372 39.10 0.06 12.05
N LYS A 373 39.33 -0.24 13.33
CA LYS A 373 40.02 -1.46 13.76
C LYS A 373 39.30 -2.69 13.22
N GLU A 374 37.97 -2.69 13.28
CA GLU A 374 37.16 -3.77 12.77
C GLU A 374 36.98 -3.72 11.24
N ASN A 375 37.44 -2.69 10.52
CA ASN A 375 37.21 -2.50 9.08
C ASN A 375 35.71 -2.50 8.69
N PHE A 376 34.88 -1.78 9.45
CA PHE A 376 33.44 -1.67 9.25
C PHE A 376 33.01 -0.20 9.12
N THR A 377 33.42 0.44 8.02
CA THR A 377 33.20 1.87 7.76
C THR A 377 32.46 2.14 6.44
N ASP A 378 31.62 1.21 6.00
CA ASP A 378 30.77 1.38 4.82
C ASP A 378 29.60 2.35 5.16
N PRO A 379 29.48 3.52 4.51
CA PRO A 379 28.43 4.49 4.78
C PRO A 379 27.02 3.98 4.45
N ALA A 380 26.86 2.90 3.68
CA ALA A 380 25.58 2.25 3.46
C ALA A 380 25.17 1.31 4.60
N ARG A 381 26.08 1.02 5.54
CA ARG A 381 25.88 0.03 6.62
C ARG A 381 26.09 0.56 8.03
N VAL A 382 26.43 1.84 8.19
CA VAL A 382 26.61 2.46 9.50
C VAL A 382 25.94 3.82 9.52
N PHE A 383 24.98 4.00 10.41
CA PHE A 383 24.55 5.32 10.88
C PHE A 383 25.09 5.56 12.28
N ILE A 384 25.46 6.79 12.61
CA ILE A 384 25.82 7.16 14.00
C ILE A 384 24.80 8.17 14.51
N GLN A 385 24.23 7.91 15.68
CA GLN A 385 23.26 8.82 16.30
C GLN A 385 23.66 9.31 17.67
N SER A 386 23.15 10.48 18.05
CA SER A 386 23.24 11.00 19.41
C SER A 386 22.15 12.05 19.68
N PHE A 387 21.79 12.16 20.95
CA PHE A 387 20.96 13.23 21.49
C PHE A 387 21.74 14.54 21.68
N GLU A 388 23.01 14.46 22.06
CA GLU A 388 23.88 15.64 22.18
C GLU A 388 24.27 16.17 20.79
N VAL A 389 24.37 17.49 20.65
CA VAL A 389 24.59 18.14 19.35
C VAL A 389 26.09 18.30 19.06
N GLY A 390 26.86 18.64 20.10
CA GLY A 390 28.28 18.94 20.02
C GLY A 390 29.11 17.75 19.54
N ASN A 391 28.80 16.55 20.00
CA ASN A 391 29.57 15.35 19.62
C ASN A 391 29.36 14.97 18.14
N LEU A 392 28.15 15.17 17.59
CA LEU A 392 27.87 14.96 16.16
C LEU A 392 28.62 15.98 15.29
N LYS A 393 28.64 17.25 15.71
CA LYS A 393 29.45 18.28 15.02
C LYS A 393 30.94 17.96 15.08
N GLU A 394 31.44 17.48 16.22
CA GLU A 394 32.83 17.05 16.38
C GLU A 394 33.17 15.83 15.51
N LEU A 395 32.28 14.82 15.46
CA LEU A 395 32.39 13.68 14.55
C LEU A 395 32.54 14.15 13.10
N LYS A 396 31.66 15.06 12.67
CA LYS A 396 31.64 15.57 11.29
C LYS A 396 32.90 16.36 10.93
N THR A 397 33.34 17.26 11.82
CA THR A 397 34.34 18.29 11.50
C THR A 397 35.76 17.90 11.85
N ARG A 398 35.95 16.97 12.80
CA ARG A 398 37.27 16.66 13.36
C ARG A 398 37.59 15.17 13.34
N ILE A 399 36.78 14.34 14.00
CA ILE A 399 37.14 12.93 14.27
C ILE A 399 37.12 12.11 12.98
N MET A 400 36.00 12.11 12.25
CA MET A 400 35.89 11.29 11.03
C MET A 400 36.86 11.77 9.92
N PRO A 401 37.02 13.09 9.65
CA PRO A 401 38.02 13.56 8.69
C PRO A 401 39.45 13.14 9.04
N ALA A 402 39.87 13.29 10.30
CA ALA A 402 41.19 12.84 10.75
C ALA A 402 41.38 11.33 10.59
N ALA A 403 40.30 10.57 10.69
CA ALA A 403 40.28 9.14 10.53
C ALA A 403 40.17 8.67 9.06
N GLY A 404 39.91 9.56 8.10
CA GLY A 404 39.62 9.20 6.71
C GLY A 404 38.27 8.49 6.52
N VAL A 405 37.32 8.76 7.41
CA VAL A 405 35.99 8.14 7.46
C VAL A 405 34.92 9.20 7.14
N ASN A 406 33.80 8.80 6.56
CA ASN A 406 32.64 9.67 6.36
C ASN A 406 31.36 8.83 6.44
N LEU A 407 30.73 8.81 7.61
CA LEU A 407 29.52 8.04 7.89
C LEU A 407 28.33 8.97 8.08
N PRO A 408 27.11 8.56 7.71
CA PRO A 408 25.91 9.34 7.94
C PRO A 408 25.65 9.50 9.45
N LEU A 409 25.55 10.76 9.89
CA LEU A 409 25.15 11.11 11.25
C LEU A 409 23.64 11.36 11.33
N VAL A 410 23.03 11.07 12.48
CA VAL A 410 21.60 11.32 12.74
C VAL A 410 21.43 12.03 14.08
N GLN A 411 20.80 13.21 14.04
CA GLN A 411 20.46 13.96 15.25
C GLN A 411 19.20 13.38 15.88
N LEU A 412 19.30 12.85 17.11
CA LEU A 412 18.13 12.43 17.88
C LEU A 412 17.41 13.66 18.45
N ILE A 413 16.08 13.62 18.46
CA ILE A 413 15.23 14.70 18.95
C ILE A 413 14.22 14.11 19.92
N SER A 414 14.33 14.45 21.21
CA SER A 414 13.41 13.97 22.25
C SER A 414 12.11 14.79 22.29
N SER A 415 11.36 14.63 23.38
CA SER A 415 10.15 15.41 23.69
C SER A 415 10.44 16.92 23.67
N PRO A 416 9.45 17.77 23.31
CA PRO A 416 9.64 19.22 23.13
C PRO A 416 10.19 19.98 24.35
N ASP A 417 9.99 19.44 25.55
CA ASP A 417 10.32 20.01 26.86
C ASP A 417 11.65 19.48 27.43
N GLU A 418 12.27 18.49 26.80
CA GLU A 418 13.61 18.02 27.14
C GLU A 418 14.69 18.81 26.40
N ALA A 419 15.95 18.76 26.84
CA ALA A 419 17.06 19.46 26.21
C ALA A 419 18.24 18.52 25.92
N PRO A 420 19.02 18.75 24.84
CA PRO A 420 20.35 18.17 24.71
C PRO A 420 21.19 18.48 25.95
N TYR A 421 21.80 17.46 26.56
CA TYR A 421 22.49 17.67 27.83
C TYR A 421 23.76 18.54 27.68
N ASP A 422 24.43 18.46 26.53
CA ASP A 422 25.58 19.33 26.22
C ASP A 422 25.20 20.81 26.16
N TRP A 423 23.98 21.13 25.72
CA TRP A 423 23.43 22.49 25.80
C TRP A 423 23.18 22.90 27.25
N ALA A 424 22.48 22.07 28.03
CA ALA A 424 22.20 22.34 29.43
C ALA A 424 23.50 22.52 30.25
N ALA A 425 24.50 21.68 30.01
CA ALA A 425 25.82 21.77 30.64
C ALA A 425 26.59 23.05 30.25
N ALA A 426 26.33 23.60 29.06
CA ALA A 426 26.86 24.88 28.60
C ALA A 426 26.02 26.10 29.05
N GLY A 427 24.92 25.89 29.79
CA GLY A 427 24.01 26.95 30.23
C GLY A 427 23.05 27.45 29.15
N ASP A 428 22.90 26.71 28.05
CA ASP A 428 21.90 26.99 27.01
C ASP A 428 20.54 26.43 27.42
N LEU A 429 19.51 27.28 27.33
CA LEU A 429 18.15 26.98 27.78
C LEU A 429 17.24 26.44 26.68
N ARG A 430 17.75 26.27 25.45
CA ARG A 430 16.97 25.71 24.35
C ARG A 430 16.65 24.24 24.59
N THR A 431 15.45 23.83 24.19
CA THR A 431 14.97 22.43 24.25
C THR A 431 15.09 21.75 22.89
N TYR A 432 14.76 20.46 22.80
CA TYR A 432 14.60 19.75 21.53
C TYR A 432 13.55 20.39 20.62
N GLY A 433 12.56 21.10 21.18
CA GLY A 433 11.63 21.90 20.39
C GLY A 433 12.31 22.96 19.51
N ALA A 434 13.46 23.49 19.92
CA ALA A 434 14.23 24.43 19.09
C ALA A 434 14.87 23.75 17.86
N LEU A 435 15.16 22.45 17.94
CA LEU A 435 15.76 21.66 16.85
C LEU A 435 14.77 21.32 15.72
N THR A 436 13.48 21.59 15.90
CA THR A 436 12.44 21.25 14.92
C THR A 436 12.01 22.42 14.03
N SER A 437 12.55 23.62 14.25
CA SER A 437 12.34 24.79 13.39
C SER A 437 13.02 24.62 12.04
N ASP A 438 12.52 25.26 10.98
CA ASP A 438 13.10 25.17 9.63
C ASP A 438 14.57 25.61 9.58
N ALA A 439 14.92 26.65 10.35
CA ALA A 439 16.29 27.12 10.47
C ALA A 439 17.20 26.07 11.14
N ALA A 440 16.71 25.40 12.18
CA ALA A 440 17.47 24.35 12.86
C ALA A 440 17.58 23.09 12.00
N LEU A 441 16.54 22.68 11.29
CA LEU A 441 16.62 21.56 10.33
C LEU A 441 17.68 21.84 9.24
N LYS A 442 17.74 23.07 8.73
CA LYS A 442 18.79 23.48 7.80
C LYS A 442 20.20 23.45 8.43
N GLU A 443 20.33 23.82 9.70
CA GLU A 443 21.60 23.70 10.43
C GLU A 443 22.02 22.23 10.60
N ILE A 444 21.06 21.37 10.99
CA ILE A 444 21.26 19.92 11.13
C ILE A 444 21.76 19.31 9.81
N ALA A 445 21.16 19.68 8.67
CA ALA A 445 21.60 19.23 7.34
C ALA A 445 23.07 19.59 7.02
N GLY A 446 23.66 20.56 7.71
CA GLY A 446 25.08 20.89 7.59
C GLY A 446 26.03 19.84 8.18
N TYR A 447 25.57 19.05 9.17
CA TYR A 447 26.42 18.06 9.84
C TYR A 447 25.85 16.63 9.86
N ALA A 448 24.54 16.45 9.70
CA ALA A 448 23.85 15.17 9.73
C ALA A 448 23.15 14.86 8.40
N ALA A 449 22.98 13.57 8.13
CA ALA A 449 22.23 13.06 6.99
C ALA A 449 20.73 12.85 7.30
N GLY A 450 20.35 12.89 8.58
CA GLY A 450 18.98 12.72 9.02
C GLY A 450 18.72 13.12 10.47
N VAL A 451 17.46 12.97 10.86
CA VAL A 451 16.96 13.16 12.23
C VAL A 451 16.24 11.90 12.71
N GLY A 452 16.39 11.59 13.99
CA GLY A 452 15.68 10.51 14.67
C GLY A 452 14.77 11.07 15.76
N PRO A 453 13.57 11.55 15.41
CA PRO A 453 12.69 12.20 16.37
C PRO A 453 11.86 11.20 17.17
N TYR A 454 11.46 11.60 18.37
CA TYR A 454 10.35 10.95 19.08
C TYR A 454 9.11 10.90 18.16
N LYS A 455 8.44 9.75 18.07
CA LYS A 455 7.36 9.49 17.10
C LYS A 455 6.18 10.47 17.17
N ARG A 456 5.99 11.17 18.30
CA ARG A 456 4.94 12.21 18.43
C ARG A 456 5.22 13.49 17.65
N TRP A 457 6.45 13.68 17.15
CA TRP A 457 6.71 14.70 16.14
C TRP A 457 6.09 14.35 14.78
N ILE A 458 5.80 13.07 14.50
CA ILE A 458 5.22 12.62 13.24
C ILE A 458 3.70 12.49 13.35
N ILE A 459 3.22 11.94 14.46
CA ILE A 459 1.81 11.72 14.76
C ILE A 459 1.52 12.32 16.12
N ASP A 460 0.80 13.43 16.18
CA ASP A 460 0.53 14.13 17.44
C ASP A 460 -0.36 13.32 18.41
N ASP A 461 -0.56 13.82 19.62
CA ASP A 461 -1.35 13.15 20.66
C ASP A 461 -2.85 13.02 20.30
N GLN A 462 -3.32 13.73 19.27
CA GLN A 462 -4.67 13.60 18.72
C GLN A 462 -4.74 12.58 17.57
N GLY A 463 -3.62 11.93 17.23
CA GLY A 463 -3.54 10.95 16.15
C GLY A 463 -3.42 11.57 14.76
N ARG A 464 -3.11 12.87 14.65
CA ARG A 464 -2.98 13.56 13.37
C ARG A 464 -1.54 13.52 12.88
N THR A 465 -1.37 13.27 11.58
CA THR A 465 -0.06 13.40 10.93
C THR A 465 0.36 14.87 10.85
N THR A 466 1.57 15.19 11.28
CA THR A 466 2.14 16.54 11.24
C THR A 466 2.87 16.82 9.91
N ASP A 467 3.37 18.04 9.73
CA ASP A 467 4.22 18.41 8.59
C ASP A 467 5.73 18.19 8.83
N PHE A 468 6.12 17.58 9.96
CA PHE A 468 7.53 17.48 10.35
C PHE A 468 8.39 16.76 9.30
N VAL A 469 7.87 15.65 8.75
CA VAL A 469 8.58 14.85 7.74
C VAL A 469 8.85 15.68 6.48
N SER A 470 7.83 16.36 5.96
CA SER A 470 7.96 17.14 4.72
C SER A 470 8.91 18.34 4.90
N ARG A 471 8.90 19.00 6.07
CA ARG A 471 9.87 20.07 6.39
C ARG A 471 11.30 19.56 6.51
N ALA A 472 11.51 18.41 7.16
CA ALA A 472 12.84 17.77 7.22
C ALA A 472 13.32 17.38 5.81
N HIS A 473 12.45 16.77 5.00
CA HIS A 473 12.76 16.38 3.63
C HIS A 473 13.11 17.56 2.73
N ALA A 474 12.46 18.71 2.90
CA ALA A 474 12.77 19.94 2.17
C ALA A 474 14.21 20.44 2.41
N THR A 475 14.86 19.98 3.49
CA THR A 475 16.28 20.26 3.79
C THR A 475 17.23 19.11 3.44
N GLY A 476 16.72 18.00 2.87
CA GLY A 476 17.50 16.84 2.47
C GLY A 476 17.80 15.84 3.60
N LEU A 477 17.12 15.94 4.74
CA LEU A 477 17.30 15.06 5.89
C LEU A 477 16.40 13.83 5.82
N LEU A 478 16.98 12.65 6.07
CA LEU A 478 16.21 11.43 6.35
C LEU A 478 15.48 11.55 7.70
N VAL A 479 14.35 10.87 7.86
CA VAL A 479 13.54 10.88 9.09
C VAL A 479 13.32 9.45 9.60
N HIS A 480 13.96 9.09 10.72
CA HIS A 480 13.89 7.77 11.34
C HIS A 480 13.33 7.84 12.78
N PRO A 481 12.00 7.98 12.96
CA PRO A 481 11.39 8.14 14.28
C PRO A 481 11.52 6.92 15.20
N TRP A 482 11.50 7.19 16.51
CA TRP A 482 11.52 6.19 17.58
C TRP A 482 10.43 6.45 18.64
N THR A 483 9.93 5.48 19.39
CA THR A 483 10.03 4.03 19.17
C THR A 483 8.63 3.46 18.97
N PHE A 484 8.44 2.66 17.92
CA PHE A 484 7.21 1.93 17.67
C PHE A 484 7.20 0.63 18.48
N ARG A 485 6.12 0.42 19.24
CA ARG A 485 5.98 -0.65 20.23
C ARG A 485 4.60 -1.30 20.11
N ASN A 486 4.52 -2.61 20.30
CA ASN A 486 3.26 -3.34 20.16
C ASN A 486 2.37 -3.23 21.41
N GLU A 487 2.95 -2.93 22.56
CA GLU A 487 2.20 -2.94 23.81
C GLU A 487 1.18 -1.80 23.84
N PRO A 488 -0.09 -2.06 24.21
CA PRO A 488 -1.18 -1.08 24.26
C PRO A 488 -0.84 0.24 24.96
N THR A 489 -0.03 0.21 26.01
CA THR A 489 0.36 1.40 26.78
C THR A 489 1.15 2.43 25.95
N TYR A 490 1.70 2.06 24.80
CA TYR A 490 2.46 2.95 23.91
C TYR A 490 1.68 3.40 22.67
N LEU A 491 0.44 2.95 22.51
CA LEU A 491 -0.44 3.26 21.38
C LEU A 491 -1.47 4.31 21.79
N LEU A 492 -1.81 5.21 20.87
CA LEU A 492 -2.97 6.09 21.06
C LEU A 492 -4.26 5.26 21.06
N PRO A 493 -5.28 5.62 21.85
CA PRO A 493 -6.56 4.91 21.88
C PRO A 493 -7.22 4.75 20.51
N GLY A 494 -7.01 5.71 19.60
CA GLY A 494 -7.55 5.69 18.24
C GLY A 494 -7.10 4.49 17.39
N TYR A 495 -5.98 3.84 17.73
CA TYR A 495 -5.51 2.63 17.03
C TYR A 495 -6.16 1.34 17.54
N GLN A 496 -6.94 1.37 18.62
CA GLN A 496 -7.64 0.18 19.14
C GLN A 496 -6.71 -1.03 19.37
N ASN A 497 -5.51 -0.77 19.89
CA ASN A 497 -4.45 -1.76 20.11
C ASN A 497 -3.87 -2.39 18.83
N ASP A 498 -4.02 -1.77 17.66
CA ASP A 498 -3.36 -2.15 16.41
C ASP A 498 -2.06 -1.35 16.19
N PRO A 499 -0.87 -1.91 16.51
CA PRO A 499 0.41 -1.24 16.26
C PRO A 499 0.75 -1.12 14.77
N GLU A 500 0.20 -1.98 13.92
CA GLU A 500 0.42 -1.88 12.48
C GLU A 500 -0.30 -0.68 11.88
N ALA A 501 -1.45 -0.27 12.43
CA ALA A 501 -2.14 0.95 12.02
C ALA A 501 -1.28 2.21 12.28
N GLU A 502 -0.61 2.30 13.44
CA GLU A 502 0.31 3.40 13.76
C GLU A 502 1.49 3.44 12.78
N LEU A 503 2.12 2.27 12.52
CA LEU A 503 3.20 2.16 11.55
C LEU A 503 2.76 2.52 10.12
N ARG A 504 1.60 2.03 9.66
CA ARG A 504 1.05 2.38 8.34
C ARG A 504 0.83 3.89 8.21
N GLN A 505 0.35 4.56 9.26
CA GLN A 505 0.21 6.03 9.25
C GLN A 505 1.56 6.73 9.16
N ALA A 506 2.58 6.29 9.91
CA ALA A 506 3.92 6.86 9.84
C ALA A 506 4.56 6.67 8.46
N LEU A 507 4.41 5.50 7.84
CA LEU A 507 4.92 5.25 6.48
C LEU A 507 4.23 6.15 5.45
N ARG A 508 2.90 6.32 5.53
CA ARG A 508 2.18 7.27 4.67
C ARG A 508 2.57 8.74 4.91
N ALA A 509 3.02 9.08 6.12
CA ALA A 509 3.57 10.41 6.43
C ALA A 509 4.94 10.66 5.76
N GLY A 510 5.62 9.60 5.27
CA GLY A 510 6.86 9.69 4.51
C GLY A 510 8.14 9.35 5.27
N VAL A 511 8.05 8.73 6.45
CA VAL A 511 9.25 8.37 7.22
C VAL A 511 10.14 7.42 6.41
N ASP A 512 11.46 7.67 6.41
CA ASP A 512 12.44 6.92 5.61
C ASP A 512 12.85 5.60 6.26
N GLY A 513 12.48 5.42 7.51
CA GLY A 513 12.73 4.25 8.33
C GLY A 513 12.17 4.49 9.72
N PHE A 514 12.24 3.50 10.61
CA PHE A 514 11.74 3.66 11.97
C PHE A 514 12.41 2.68 12.92
N PHE A 515 12.48 3.07 14.18
CA PHE A 515 12.96 2.24 15.28
C PHE A 515 11.80 1.48 15.92
N SER A 516 11.93 0.16 16.04
CA SER A 516 10.93 -0.67 16.71
C SER A 516 11.55 -1.74 17.60
N ASP A 517 10.91 -1.96 18.76
CA ASP A 517 11.20 -3.09 19.66
C ASP A 517 10.71 -4.43 19.08
N PHE A 518 9.83 -4.38 18.06
CA PHE A 518 9.21 -5.53 17.40
C PHE A 518 9.48 -5.52 15.89
N PRO A 519 10.72 -5.82 15.44
CA PRO A 519 11.09 -5.79 14.03
C PRO A 519 10.20 -6.65 13.12
N ALA A 520 9.66 -7.76 13.63
CA ALA A 520 8.73 -8.60 12.87
C ALA A 520 7.44 -7.87 12.46
N THR A 521 6.88 -7.04 13.35
CA THR A 521 5.72 -6.19 13.04
C THR A 521 6.12 -5.15 12.00
N GLY A 522 7.26 -4.48 12.21
CA GLY A 522 7.80 -3.49 11.26
C GLY A 522 8.01 -4.05 9.85
N ALA A 523 8.67 -5.21 9.74
CA ALA A 523 8.94 -5.88 8.48
C ALA A 523 7.66 -6.29 7.75
N ARG A 524 6.66 -6.80 8.48
CA ARG A 524 5.34 -7.14 7.91
C ARG A 524 4.61 -5.92 7.35
N VAL A 525 4.68 -4.78 8.03
CA VAL A 525 4.07 -3.54 7.53
C VAL A 525 4.84 -3.04 6.31
N VAL A 526 6.17 -3.01 6.34
CA VAL A 526 6.99 -2.58 5.20
C VAL A 526 6.80 -3.49 3.98
N SER A 527 6.58 -4.80 4.14
CA SER A 527 6.34 -5.71 3.02
C SER A 527 5.05 -5.38 2.25
N GLN A 528 4.05 -4.77 2.88
CA GLN A 528 2.83 -4.30 2.21
C GLN A 528 3.15 -3.28 1.10
N TYR A 529 4.18 -2.46 1.30
CA TYR A 529 4.60 -1.40 0.38
C TYR A 529 5.78 -1.79 -0.53
N SER A 530 6.44 -2.93 -0.26
CA SER A 530 7.68 -3.33 -0.95
C SER A 530 7.62 -4.67 -1.67
N ALA A 531 6.48 -5.38 -1.62
CA ALA A 531 6.21 -6.46 -2.56
C ALA A 531 6.41 -5.94 -4.00
N PRO A 532 7.03 -6.70 -4.92
CA PRO A 532 7.39 -6.18 -6.25
C PRO A 532 6.17 -5.90 -7.14
N GLU A 533 5.12 -6.69 -6.98
CA GLU A 533 3.93 -6.70 -7.83
C GLU A 533 2.65 -6.60 -7.00
N VAL A 534 1.57 -6.16 -7.63
CA VAL A 534 0.21 -6.32 -7.09
C VAL A 534 -0.27 -7.73 -7.46
N ARG A 535 -0.65 -8.53 -6.46
CA ARG A 535 -1.05 -9.92 -6.63
C ARG A 535 -2.29 -10.22 -5.80
N SER A 536 -3.33 -10.74 -6.45
CA SER A 536 -4.47 -11.36 -5.77
C SER A 536 -4.17 -12.84 -5.47
N PRO A 537 -4.89 -13.51 -4.57
CA PRO A 537 -4.73 -14.94 -4.29
C PRO A 537 -4.85 -15.85 -5.52
N GLN A 538 -5.50 -15.41 -6.59
CA GLN A 538 -5.63 -16.15 -7.85
C GLN A 538 -4.37 -16.09 -8.73
N HIS A 539 -3.42 -15.20 -8.43
CA HIS A 539 -2.20 -15.01 -9.19
C HIS A 539 -1.42 -16.32 -9.38
N HIS A 540 -0.92 -16.57 -10.59
CA HIS A 540 -0.33 -17.85 -11.00
C HIS A 540 0.85 -18.30 -10.12
N ALA A 541 1.64 -17.36 -9.58
CA ALA A 541 2.76 -17.66 -8.67
C ALA A 541 2.33 -18.51 -7.44
N TYR A 542 1.09 -18.35 -6.96
CA TYR A 542 0.59 -19.12 -5.81
C TYR A 542 0.21 -20.56 -6.17
N ALA A 543 -0.02 -20.85 -7.45
CA ALA A 543 -0.12 -22.22 -7.94
C ALA A 543 1.25 -22.91 -8.11
N GLN A 544 2.35 -22.14 -8.05
CA GLN A 544 3.72 -22.59 -8.36
C GLN A 544 4.67 -22.58 -7.15
N GLY A 545 4.13 -22.48 -5.92
CA GLY A 545 4.90 -22.68 -4.69
C GLY A 545 4.98 -21.46 -3.76
N ASP A 546 4.56 -20.28 -4.21
CA ASP A 546 4.36 -19.14 -3.30
C ASP A 546 3.09 -19.36 -2.46
N SER A 547 3.08 -18.87 -1.21
CA SER A 547 1.86 -18.90 -0.38
C SER A 547 0.92 -17.76 -0.77
N SER A 548 -0.36 -18.05 -1.01
CA SER A 548 -1.40 -17.03 -1.26
C SER A 548 -1.60 -16.07 -0.08
N SER A 549 -1.09 -16.40 1.12
CA SER A 549 -1.02 -15.47 2.25
C SER A 549 -0.10 -14.27 2.00
N ALA A 550 0.74 -14.31 0.96
CA ALA A 550 1.59 -13.21 0.54
C ALA A 550 0.89 -12.26 -0.47
N ALA A 551 -0.37 -12.52 -0.83
CA ALA A 551 -1.15 -11.63 -1.68
C ALA A 551 -1.32 -10.27 -1.00
N ASN A 552 -1.11 -9.20 -1.76
CA ASN A 552 -1.29 -7.82 -1.30
C ASN A 552 -2.55 -7.18 -1.89
N LEU A 553 -3.35 -7.93 -2.64
CA LEU A 553 -4.66 -7.54 -3.13
C LEU A 553 -5.68 -8.60 -2.70
N PRO A 554 -6.91 -8.25 -2.31
CA PRO A 554 -7.95 -9.24 -2.05
C PRO A 554 -8.30 -10.07 -3.29
N ALA A 555 -8.97 -11.21 -3.07
CA ALA A 555 -9.44 -12.07 -4.16
C ALA A 555 -10.47 -11.36 -5.02
N SER A 556 -10.34 -11.57 -6.33
CA SER A 556 -11.06 -10.82 -7.36
C SER A 556 -10.96 -9.34 -7.05
N GLY A 557 -9.79 -8.76 -7.23
CA GLY A 557 -9.59 -7.36 -6.86
C GLY A 557 -8.74 -6.59 -7.85
N GLY A 558 -8.45 -7.22 -8.99
CA GLY A 558 -7.52 -6.74 -10.00
C GLY A 558 -8.11 -5.64 -10.84
N PHE A 559 -7.70 -5.53 -12.11
CA PHE A 559 -8.27 -4.48 -12.96
C PHE A 559 -9.74 -4.76 -13.23
N GLU A 560 -10.54 -3.71 -13.22
CA GLU A 560 -11.97 -3.69 -13.58
C GLU A 560 -12.21 -2.67 -14.69
N GLY A 561 -11.64 -1.46 -14.51
CA GLY A 561 -11.67 -0.43 -15.55
C GLY A 561 -10.35 -0.37 -16.31
N LEU A 562 -10.38 -0.52 -17.63
CA LEU A 562 -9.22 -0.30 -18.50
C LEU A 562 -9.60 0.53 -19.73
N ASN A 563 -8.88 1.63 -19.98
CA ASN A 563 -9.01 2.35 -21.23
C ASN A 563 -7.74 3.08 -21.67
N LEU A 564 -7.69 3.49 -22.93
CA LEU A 564 -6.65 4.38 -23.45
C LEU A 564 -6.93 5.84 -23.10
N SER A 565 -5.86 6.60 -22.94
CA SER A 565 -5.91 8.05 -23.03
C SER A 565 -6.41 8.47 -24.41
N PRO A 566 -7.13 9.61 -24.53
CA PRO A 566 -7.62 10.08 -25.84
C PRO A 566 -6.54 10.29 -26.90
N ASP A 567 -5.28 10.54 -26.50
CA ASP A 567 -4.15 10.65 -27.43
C ASP A 567 -3.56 9.29 -27.85
N GLY A 568 -4.10 8.19 -27.32
CA GLY A 568 -3.70 6.81 -27.62
C GLY A 568 -2.32 6.41 -27.11
N ARG A 569 -1.70 7.18 -26.20
CA ARG A 569 -0.32 6.95 -25.73
C ARG A 569 -0.20 6.15 -24.46
N SER A 570 -1.23 6.18 -23.61
CA SER A 570 -1.21 5.55 -22.30
C SER A 570 -2.46 4.73 -22.06
N LEU A 571 -2.33 3.61 -21.36
CA LEU A 571 -3.46 2.92 -20.75
C LEU A 571 -3.64 3.43 -19.32
N TYR A 572 -4.89 3.56 -18.90
CA TYR A 572 -5.30 3.80 -17.53
C TYR A 572 -6.10 2.60 -17.05
N ALA A 573 -5.64 1.98 -15.98
CA ALA A 573 -6.16 0.74 -15.43
C ALA A 573 -6.50 0.93 -13.94
N LEU A 574 -7.77 0.76 -13.57
CA LEU A 574 -8.28 0.97 -12.22
C LEU A 574 -8.52 -0.38 -11.54
N LEU A 575 -7.91 -0.58 -10.38
CA LEU A 575 -8.15 -1.77 -9.56
C LEU A 575 -9.54 -1.73 -8.91
N GLU A 576 -10.18 -2.89 -8.74
CA GLU A 576 -11.46 -3.02 -8.00
C GLU A 576 -11.27 -2.77 -6.51
N LYS A 577 -10.17 -3.30 -5.94
CA LYS A 577 -9.97 -3.39 -4.49
C LYS A 577 -8.72 -2.69 -3.99
N THR A 578 -8.73 -2.38 -2.70
CA THR A 578 -7.64 -1.71 -2.00
C THR A 578 -6.43 -2.62 -1.86
N VAL A 579 -5.28 -2.19 -2.36
CA VAL A 579 -3.98 -2.87 -2.17
C VAL A 579 -3.53 -2.68 -0.72
N ALA A 580 -2.97 -3.73 -0.10
CA ALA A 580 -2.43 -3.67 1.24
C ALA A 580 -1.43 -2.50 1.40
N GLY A 581 -1.61 -1.71 2.47
CA GLY A 581 -0.87 -0.49 2.74
C GLY A 581 -1.62 0.80 2.39
N ASP A 582 -2.52 0.75 1.39
CA ASP A 582 -3.43 1.87 1.12
C ASP A 582 -4.51 1.99 2.20
N LEU A 583 -5.19 3.14 2.23
CA LEU A 583 -6.33 3.34 3.12
C LEU A 583 -7.55 2.56 2.59
N PRO A 584 -8.37 1.95 3.47
CA PRO A 584 -9.58 1.25 3.06
C PRO A 584 -10.46 2.11 2.14
N GLY A 585 -10.92 1.53 1.03
CA GLY A 585 -11.74 2.23 0.04
C GLY A 585 -10.96 3.14 -0.92
N GLN A 586 -9.63 3.22 -0.82
CA GLN A 586 -8.80 3.87 -1.83
C GLN A 586 -8.25 2.84 -2.82
N LEU A 587 -8.63 2.99 -4.08
CA LEU A 587 -8.27 2.11 -5.20
C LEU A 587 -7.18 2.77 -6.05
N ARG A 588 -6.27 2.00 -6.63
CA ARG A 588 -5.19 2.58 -7.45
C ARG A 588 -5.61 2.71 -8.90
N LEU A 589 -5.45 3.91 -9.46
CA LEU A 589 -5.45 4.14 -10.89
C LEU A 589 -4.00 4.09 -11.39
N MET A 590 -3.70 3.06 -12.18
CA MET A 590 -2.38 2.81 -12.75
C MET A 590 -2.34 3.34 -14.18
N GLN A 591 -1.24 3.97 -14.56
CA GLN A 591 -0.97 4.40 -15.93
C GLN A 591 0.15 3.55 -16.52
N PHE A 592 -0.04 3.04 -17.73
CA PHE A 592 1.00 2.36 -18.50
C PHE A 592 1.27 3.13 -19.79
N ASP A 593 2.48 3.64 -19.95
CA ASP A 593 2.90 4.33 -21.17
C ASP A 593 3.31 3.32 -22.24
N LEU A 594 2.61 3.32 -23.38
CA LEU A 594 2.78 2.31 -24.43
C LEU A 594 4.14 2.40 -25.14
N THR A 595 4.77 3.58 -25.14
CA THR A 595 6.04 3.79 -25.85
C THR A 595 7.23 3.35 -25.01
N SER A 596 7.32 3.87 -23.78
CA SER A 596 8.39 3.61 -22.83
C SER A 596 8.20 2.31 -22.07
N ARG A 597 6.99 1.74 -22.10
CA ARG A 597 6.63 0.48 -21.44
C ARG A 597 6.76 0.56 -19.91
N LYS A 598 6.49 1.74 -19.36
CA LYS A 598 6.64 2.03 -17.93
C LYS A 598 5.29 2.26 -17.27
N TRP A 599 5.16 1.70 -16.08
CA TRP A 599 4.06 1.97 -15.17
C TRP A 599 4.32 3.23 -14.34
N ALA A 600 3.25 3.95 -14.03
CA ALA A 600 3.18 5.02 -13.05
C ALA A 600 1.88 4.91 -12.23
N LEU A 601 1.88 5.41 -11.01
CA LEU A 601 0.64 5.61 -10.24
C LEU A 601 0.03 6.94 -10.65
N ALA A 602 -1.10 6.91 -11.39
CA ALA A 602 -1.80 8.13 -11.80
C ALA A 602 -2.49 8.82 -10.61
N GLY A 603 -3.04 8.02 -9.69
CA GLY A 603 -3.67 8.52 -8.49
C GLY A 603 -4.44 7.43 -7.74
N ARG A 604 -5.21 7.86 -6.74
CA ARG A 604 -6.09 6.98 -5.97
C ARG A 604 -7.54 7.43 -6.13
N TYR A 605 -8.41 6.50 -6.49
CA TYR A 605 -9.85 6.69 -6.49
C TYR A 605 -10.40 6.38 -5.10
N ALA A 606 -11.19 7.26 -4.50
CA ALA A 606 -11.86 6.99 -3.23
C ALA A 606 -13.27 6.47 -3.52
N LEU A 607 -13.62 5.29 -3.03
CA LEU A 607 -15.01 4.81 -2.97
C LEU A 607 -15.84 5.71 -2.06
N GLU A 608 -17.11 5.90 -2.40
CA GLU A 608 -18.08 6.43 -1.46
C GLU A 608 -18.29 5.45 -0.31
N PRO A 609 -18.74 5.91 0.87
CA PRO A 609 -19.03 5.02 2.00
C PRO A 609 -20.03 3.89 1.71
N ALA A 610 -20.89 4.05 0.70
CA ALA A 610 -21.85 3.05 0.25
C ALA A 610 -21.39 2.26 -0.99
N GLY A 611 -20.26 2.63 -1.59
CA GLY A 611 -19.64 1.89 -2.68
C GLY A 611 -18.74 0.79 -2.13
N GLU A 612 -18.76 -0.36 -2.80
CA GLU A 612 -17.92 -1.50 -2.45
C GLU A 612 -16.89 -1.81 -3.53
N ALA A 613 -17.13 -1.36 -4.76
CA ALA A 613 -16.25 -1.56 -5.91
C ALA A 613 -16.56 -0.59 -7.06
N ILE A 614 -15.69 -0.63 -8.06
CA ILE A 614 -15.95 -0.05 -9.38
C ILE A 614 -16.39 -1.14 -10.37
N GLY A 615 -16.84 -0.73 -11.56
CA GLY A 615 -17.18 -1.68 -12.63
C GLY A 615 -16.60 -1.36 -14.00
N ASP A 616 -16.37 -0.08 -14.36
CA ASP A 616 -15.72 0.25 -15.64
C ASP A 616 -15.18 1.69 -15.64
N LEU A 617 -14.30 1.99 -16.61
CA LEU A 617 -13.62 3.25 -16.84
C LEU A 617 -13.73 3.68 -18.32
N ALA A 618 -14.25 4.90 -18.59
CA ALA A 618 -14.29 5.47 -19.94
C ALA A 618 -13.64 6.85 -20.03
N PRO A 619 -12.83 7.14 -21.07
CA PRO A 619 -12.20 8.44 -21.25
C PRO A 619 -13.24 9.49 -21.64
N VAL A 620 -13.06 10.70 -21.11
CA VAL A 620 -13.82 11.90 -21.51
C VAL A 620 -12.91 12.86 -22.23
N ASN A 621 -11.77 13.20 -21.62
CA ASN A 621 -10.72 14.01 -22.23
C ASN A 621 -9.33 13.64 -21.66
N ASP A 622 -8.33 14.48 -21.89
CA ASP A 622 -6.94 14.25 -21.51
C ASP A 622 -6.70 14.11 -20.00
N HIS A 623 -7.68 14.47 -19.16
CA HIS A 623 -7.56 14.41 -17.72
C HIS A 623 -8.86 14.04 -16.98
N GLU A 624 -9.91 13.68 -17.69
CA GLU A 624 -11.20 13.30 -17.08
C GLU A 624 -11.69 11.96 -17.63
N TYR A 625 -12.21 11.13 -16.72
CA TYR A 625 -12.72 9.78 -17.01
C TYR A 625 -14.04 9.56 -16.29
N LEU A 626 -14.96 8.81 -16.88
CA LEU A 626 -16.11 8.26 -16.19
C LEU A 626 -15.69 6.98 -15.44
N VAL A 627 -16.11 6.85 -14.19
CA VAL A 627 -15.95 5.64 -13.37
C VAL A 627 -17.32 5.19 -12.90
N LEU A 628 -17.66 3.94 -13.18
CA LEU A 628 -18.85 3.31 -12.63
C LEU A 628 -18.52 2.73 -11.25
N GLU A 629 -19.33 3.05 -10.24
CA GLU A 629 -19.18 2.59 -8.85
C GLU A 629 -20.48 1.95 -8.33
N ARG A 630 -20.36 0.86 -7.57
CA ARG A 630 -21.49 0.03 -7.14
C ARG A 630 -21.33 -0.54 -5.73
N ASP A 631 -22.45 -0.78 -5.06
CA ASP A 631 -22.54 -1.75 -3.95
C ASP A 631 -22.58 -3.19 -4.48
N ASN A 632 -22.44 -4.19 -3.61
CA ASN A 632 -22.53 -5.61 -3.98
C ASN A 632 -23.94 -6.19 -3.88
N ALA A 633 -24.96 -5.34 -3.73
CA ALA A 633 -26.35 -5.77 -3.59
C ALA A 633 -27.09 -5.76 -4.93
N SER A 634 -28.19 -6.52 -4.99
CA SER A 634 -29.08 -6.61 -6.16
C SER A 634 -30.56 -6.48 -5.79
N GLY A 635 -31.39 -6.30 -6.82
CA GLY A 635 -32.83 -6.16 -6.69
C GLY A 635 -33.24 -5.08 -5.68
N GLY A 636 -34.22 -5.38 -4.83
CA GLY A 636 -34.69 -4.43 -3.80
C GLY A 636 -33.67 -4.09 -2.71
N ALA A 637 -32.59 -4.88 -2.59
CA ALA A 637 -31.51 -4.64 -1.63
C ALA A 637 -30.46 -3.65 -2.17
N ALA A 638 -30.28 -3.54 -3.50
CA ALA A 638 -29.40 -2.55 -4.11
C ALA A 638 -29.80 -1.12 -3.72
N LYS A 639 -28.80 -0.30 -3.37
CA LYS A 639 -28.99 1.11 -2.95
C LYS A 639 -28.07 2.07 -3.66
N PHE A 640 -26.93 1.62 -4.16
CA PHE A 640 -25.88 2.46 -4.67
C PHE A 640 -25.34 1.90 -5.98
N LYS A 641 -25.62 2.58 -7.10
CA LYS A 641 -25.08 2.33 -8.45
C LYS A 641 -24.93 3.66 -9.16
N ARG A 642 -23.71 4.13 -9.40
CA ARG A 642 -23.46 5.52 -9.83
C ARG A 642 -22.34 5.61 -10.85
N VAL A 643 -22.40 6.68 -11.64
CA VAL A 643 -21.33 7.06 -12.56
C VAL A 643 -20.76 8.40 -12.10
N TYR A 644 -19.44 8.47 -11.95
CA TYR A 644 -18.70 9.64 -11.52
C TYR A 644 -17.76 10.13 -12.62
N LEU A 645 -17.64 11.45 -12.77
CA LEU A 645 -16.56 12.09 -13.53
C LEU A 645 -15.35 12.27 -12.61
N LEU A 646 -14.32 11.47 -12.81
CA LEU A 646 -13.03 11.53 -12.14
C LEU A 646 -12.11 12.54 -12.84
N ASN A 647 -11.44 13.40 -12.07
CA ASN A 647 -10.47 14.36 -12.58
C ASN A 647 -9.05 13.99 -12.12
N LEU A 648 -8.13 13.77 -13.07
CA LEU A 648 -6.76 13.36 -12.80
C LEU A 648 -5.84 14.49 -12.32
N ARG A 649 -6.28 15.74 -12.46
CA ARG A 649 -5.50 16.95 -12.08
C ARG A 649 -5.90 17.53 -10.74
N GLU A 650 -7.08 17.19 -10.23
CA GLU A 650 -7.60 17.70 -8.97
C GLU A 650 -7.58 16.62 -7.88
N LYS A 651 -7.08 16.97 -6.70
CA LYS A 651 -6.99 16.07 -5.54
C LYS A 651 -7.77 16.61 -4.34
N ASN A 652 -8.34 15.71 -3.56
CA ASN A 652 -8.87 15.96 -2.23
C ASN A 652 -7.71 16.21 -1.22
N PRO A 653 -7.99 16.76 -0.02
CA PRO A 653 -6.97 16.97 1.01
C PRO A 653 -6.23 15.70 1.45
N ASP A 654 -6.86 14.52 1.32
CA ASP A 654 -6.27 13.22 1.61
C ASP A 654 -5.42 12.65 0.46
N GLY A 655 -5.28 13.39 -0.64
CA GLY A 655 -4.49 13.04 -1.81
C GLY A 655 -5.22 12.17 -2.86
N THR A 656 -6.46 11.77 -2.61
CA THR A 656 -7.28 11.03 -3.59
C THR A 656 -7.74 11.95 -4.72
N LEU A 657 -7.99 11.38 -5.89
CA LEU A 657 -8.49 12.11 -7.06
C LEU A 657 -9.92 12.60 -6.80
N LYS A 658 -10.21 13.84 -7.20
CA LYS A 658 -11.53 14.42 -7.05
C LYS A 658 -12.48 13.83 -8.10
N LYS A 659 -13.70 13.52 -7.66
CA LYS A 659 -14.77 13.00 -8.53
C LYS A 659 -16.07 13.77 -8.34
N THR A 660 -16.89 13.81 -9.37
CA THR A 660 -18.21 14.48 -9.36
C THR A 660 -19.27 13.51 -9.86
N LEU A 661 -20.40 13.39 -9.17
CA LEU A 661 -21.51 12.53 -9.60
C LEU A 661 -22.08 13.04 -10.94
N VAL A 662 -22.29 12.13 -11.91
CA VAL A 662 -22.93 12.47 -13.19
C VAL A 662 -24.22 11.70 -13.46
N ALA A 663 -24.38 10.50 -12.90
CA ALA A 663 -25.63 9.74 -12.98
C ALA A 663 -25.80 8.82 -11.76
N ASP A 664 -27.03 8.75 -11.23
CA ASP A 664 -27.46 7.74 -10.25
C ASP A 664 -28.33 6.69 -10.96
N LEU A 665 -27.77 5.51 -11.17
CA LEU A 665 -28.39 4.41 -11.93
C LEU A 665 -29.54 3.75 -11.15
N MET A 666 -29.69 4.06 -9.86
CA MET A 666 -30.84 3.64 -9.06
C MET A 666 -32.03 4.61 -9.20
N ASN A 667 -31.84 5.76 -9.88
CA ASN A 667 -32.83 6.83 -9.97
C ASN A 667 -32.80 7.53 -11.34
N LEU A 668 -32.84 6.78 -12.44
CA LEU A 668 -32.89 7.35 -13.79
C LEU A 668 -34.32 7.77 -14.16
N ARG A 669 -34.48 8.95 -14.76
CA ARG A 669 -35.77 9.40 -15.27
C ARG A 669 -36.11 8.64 -16.54
N ASP A 670 -37.25 7.95 -16.56
CA ASP A 670 -37.80 7.29 -17.74
C ASP A 670 -39.30 7.62 -17.90
N PRO A 671 -39.66 8.89 -18.19
CA PRO A 671 -41.05 9.28 -18.35
C PRO A 671 -41.73 8.62 -19.57
N GLN A 672 -40.93 8.13 -20.52
CA GLN A 672 -41.40 7.47 -21.73
C GLN A 672 -41.65 5.97 -21.53
N LYS A 673 -41.25 5.41 -20.38
CA LYS A 673 -41.34 3.98 -20.05
C LYS A 673 -40.68 3.13 -21.14
N LEU A 674 -39.46 3.52 -21.53
CA LEU A 674 -38.64 2.80 -22.50
C LEU A 674 -38.27 1.41 -21.96
N ALA A 675 -37.90 1.34 -20.68
CA ALA A 675 -37.57 0.07 -20.04
C ALA A 675 -38.83 -0.62 -19.46
N PRO A 676 -38.97 -1.96 -19.62
CA PRO A 676 -40.10 -2.72 -19.06
C PRO A 676 -40.22 -2.63 -17.53
N SER A 677 -39.09 -2.46 -16.84
CA SER A 677 -38.98 -2.42 -15.39
C SER A 677 -39.22 -1.03 -14.77
N THR A 678 -39.53 -0.02 -15.58
CA THR A 678 -39.78 1.34 -15.12
C THR A 678 -41.05 1.44 -14.27
N VAL A 679 -40.91 1.96 -13.05
CA VAL A 679 -42.02 2.17 -12.10
C VAL A 679 -42.15 3.66 -11.80
N GLY A 680 -43.35 4.20 -11.95
CA GLY A 680 -43.60 5.62 -11.64
C GLY A 680 -42.81 6.61 -12.51
N GLY A 681 -42.32 6.19 -13.67
CA GLY A 681 -41.47 7.02 -14.55
C GLY A 681 -40.00 7.08 -14.09
N VAL A 682 -39.60 6.21 -13.18
CA VAL A 682 -38.22 6.05 -12.72
C VAL A 682 -37.76 4.63 -13.03
N PHE A 683 -36.58 4.53 -13.61
CA PHE A 683 -35.87 3.28 -13.86
C PHE A 683 -34.74 3.12 -12.85
N SER A 684 -34.59 1.90 -12.32
CA SER A 684 -33.47 1.50 -11.47
C SER A 684 -32.69 0.37 -12.13
N PHE A 685 -31.38 0.33 -11.86
CA PHE A 685 -30.46 -0.66 -12.43
C PHE A 685 -29.79 -1.53 -11.36
N PRO A 686 -30.53 -2.43 -10.72
CA PRO A 686 -30.13 -3.07 -9.47
C PRO A 686 -29.41 -4.42 -9.67
N TYR A 687 -28.47 -4.50 -10.60
CA TYR A 687 -27.66 -5.71 -10.81
C TYR A 687 -26.50 -5.77 -9.82
N VAL A 688 -25.93 -6.94 -9.53
CA VAL A 688 -24.73 -7.01 -8.66
C VAL A 688 -23.56 -6.35 -9.39
N THR A 689 -23.30 -6.81 -10.61
CA THR A 689 -22.23 -6.33 -11.49
C THR A 689 -22.78 -5.39 -12.56
N ILE A 690 -22.00 -4.35 -12.83
CA ILE A 690 -22.30 -3.37 -13.89
C ILE A 690 -20.96 -2.89 -14.44
N GLU A 691 -20.52 -3.48 -15.54
CA GLU A 691 -19.11 -3.38 -16.00
C GLU A 691 -18.97 -2.79 -17.39
N ASN A 692 -19.93 -1.97 -17.82
CA ASN A 692 -19.88 -1.35 -19.13
C ASN A 692 -20.28 0.12 -19.03
N VAL A 693 -19.35 1.03 -19.35
CA VAL A 693 -19.61 2.45 -19.56
C VAL A 693 -18.89 2.94 -20.81
N LEU A 694 -19.61 3.61 -21.70
CA LEU A 694 -19.01 4.20 -22.91
C LEU A 694 -19.60 5.59 -23.17
N VAL A 695 -18.73 6.56 -23.44
CA VAL A 695 -19.17 7.88 -23.91
C VAL A 695 -19.65 7.75 -25.35
N LEU A 696 -20.92 8.06 -25.61
CA LEU A 696 -21.48 8.01 -26.97
C LEU A 696 -21.43 9.34 -27.70
N ASP A 697 -21.62 10.43 -26.96
CA ASP A 697 -21.49 11.82 -27.41
C ASP A 697 -21.32 12.72 -26.17
N ALA A 698 -21.31 14.05 -26.37
CA ALA A 698 -21.07 15.00 -25.28
C ALA A 698 -22.13 14.94 -24.19
N GLN A 699 -23.32 14.38 -24.42
CA GLN A 699 -24.41 14.36 -23.44
C GLN A 699 -25.02 12.96 -23.24
N THR A 700 -24.57 11.94 -23.96
CA THR A 700 -25.12 10.59 -23.88
C THR A 700 -24.03 9.57 -23.59
N ILE A 701 -24.29 8.68 -22.65
CA ILE A 701 -23.45 7.52 -22.35
C ILE A 701 -24.23 6.22 -22.57
N LEU A 702 -23.52 5.15 -22.89
CA LEU A 702 -24.01 3.77 -22.86
C LEU A 702 -23.61 3.16 -21.52
N VAL A 703 -24.54 2.49 -20.86
CA VAL A 703 -24.27 1.65 -19.70
C VAL A 703 -24.89 0.28 -19.91
N ALA A 704 -24.21 -0.79 -19.54
CA ALA A 704 -24.76 -2.15 -19.56
C ALA A 704 -24.28 -2.96 -18.36
N ASN A 705 -25.07 -3.95 -17.95
CA ASN A 705 -24.68 -4.85 -16.88
C ASN A 705 -23.86 -6.02 -17.43
N ASP A 706 -22.90 -6.46 -16.62
CA ASP A 706 -22.56 -7.86 -16.62
C ASP A 706 -23.72 -8.64 -15.96
N ASN A 707 -24.10 -9.76 -16.54
CA ASN A 707 -25.18 -10.58 -16.00
C ASN A 707 -24.67 -11.83 -15.28
N ASN A 708 -23.36 -11.95 -15.04
CA ASN A 708 -22.74 -13.02 -14.27
C ASN A 708 -23.25 -14.41 -14.68
N PHE A 709 -23.28 -14.69 -15.98
CA PHE A 709 -24.09 -15.77 -16.51
C PHE A 709 -23.78 -17.14 -15.85
N PRO A 710 -24.78 -17.92 -15.40
CA PRO A 710 -26.23 -17.71 -15.48
C PRO A 710 -26.84 -17.18 -14.17
N ALA A 711 -26.46 -15.99 -13.70
CA ALA A 711 -26.98 -15.42 -12.46
C ALA A 711 -28.44 -14.97 -12.54
N THR A 712 -28.98 -14.73 -11.35
CA THR A 712 -30.31 -14.20 -11.08
C THR A 712 -30.19 -13.17 -9.96
N GLY A 713 -31.07 -12.17 -9.92
CA GLY A 713 -31.24 -11.33 -8.75
C GLY A 713 -31.52 -9.88 -9.08
N GLY A 714 -31.06 -9.39 -10.24
CA GLY A 714 -31.29 -8.02 -10.67
C GLY A 714 -32.78 -7.69 -10.81
N ARG A 715 -33.51 -8.50 -11.58
CA ARG A 715 -34.96 -8.31 -11.79
C ARG A 715 -35.84 -9.25 -10.96
N GLY A 716 -35.25 -10.04 -10.07
CA GLY A 716 -35.95 -10.95 -9.16
C GLY A 716 -35.11 -12.19 -8.83
N ARG A 717 -35.38 -12.84 -7.70
CA ARG A 717 -34.59 -13.97 -7.19
C ARG A 717 -34.55 -15.20 -8.11
N GLU A 718 -35.57 -15.38 -8.93
CA GLU A 718 -35.69 -16.52 -9.86
C GLU A 718 -35.65 -16.07 -11.33
N VAL A 719 -35.45 -14.76 -11.57
CA VAL A 719 -35.40 -14.19 -12.91
C VAL A 719 -33.95 -14.19 -13.35
N ARG A 720 -33.64 -14.91 -14.44
CA ARG A 720 -32.31 -14.87 -15.04
C ARG A 720 -32.01 -13.46 -15.50
N ASP A 721 -30.84 -12.99 -15.15
CA ASP A 721 -30.43 -11.64 -15.48
C ASP A 721 -30.12 -11.56 -16.98
N VAL A 722 -30.89 -10.72 -17.68
CA VAL A 722 -30.62 -10.32 -19.07
C VAL A 722 -29.50 -9.28 -19.09
N SER A 723 -28.81 -9.14 -20.22
CA SER A 723 -27.94 -7.98 -20.44
C SER A 723 -28.80 -6.83 -20.93
N GLU A 724 -28.99 -5.79 -20.12
CA GLU A 724 -29.70 -4.58 -20.49
C GLU A 724 -28.70 -3.51 -20.94
N PHE A 725 -29.03 -2.79 -22.02
CA PHE A 725 -28.23 -1.71 -22.58
C PHE A 725 -28.99 -0.40 -22.46
N LEU A 726 -28.39 0.59 -21.81
CA LEU A 726 -29.00 1.85 -21.42
C LEU A 726 -28.32 3.01 -22.14
N TRP A 727 -29.10 3.81 -22.88
CA TRP A 727 -28.65 5.11 -23.35
C TRP A 727 -29.10 6.15 -22.34
N ILE A 728 -28.14 6.75 -21.66
CA ILE A 728 -28.40 7.68 -20.57
C ILE A 728 -27.98 9.07 -21.03
N ARG A 729 -28.96 9.98 -21.11
CA ARG A 729 -28.70 11.41 -21.31
C ARG A 729 -28.33 12.04 -19.97
N LEU A 730 -27.16 12.63 -19.92
CA LEU A 730 -26.64 13.39 -18.79
C LEU A 730 -27.26 14.79 -18.74
N ASP A 731 -27.43 15.33 -17.54
CA ASP A 731 -27.99 16.67 -17.36
C ASP A 731 -27.03 17.76 -17.83
N GLN A 732 -25.72 17.52 -17.67
CA GLN A 732 -24.67 18.41 -18.10
C GLN A 732 -23.83 17.74 -19.19
N PRO A 733 -23.50 18.46 -20.28
CA PRO A 733 -22.61 17.91 -21.29
C PRO A 733 -21.18 17.77 -20.76
N LEU A 734 -20.56 16.65 -21.11
CA LEU A 734 -19.16 16.34 -20.95
C LEU A 734 -18.30 17.17 -21.92
N LYS A 735 -17.08 17.49 -21.48
CA LYS A 735 -16.09 18.20 -22.31
C LYS A 735 -15.22 17.16 -23.03
N LEU A 736 -15.62 16.77 -24.23
CA LEU A 736 -14.96 15.69 -24.95
C LEU A 736 -13.64 16.13 -25.61
N ALA A 737 -12.60 15.29 -25.50
CA ALA A 737 -11.45 15.37 -26.39
C ALA A 737 -11.82 14.93 -27.82
N ALA A 738 -10.99 15.31 -28.79
CA ALA A 738 -11.18 14.86 -30.18
C ALA A 738 -11.18 13.32 -30.27
N GLY A 739 -12.12 12.76 -31.02
CA GLY A 739 -12.28 11.31 -31.21
C GLY A 739 -13.05 10.58 -30.11
N VAL A 740 -13.19 11.16 -28.91
CA VAL A 740 -14.02 10.59 -27.84
C VAL A 740 -15.50 10.78 -28.18
N GLY A 741 -16.33 9.75 -27.96
CA GLY A 741 -17.77 9.83 -28.24
C GLY A 741 -18.09 9.98 -29.72
N GLN A 742 -17.24 9.45 -30.60
CA GLN A 742 -17.49 9.45 -32.05
C GLN A 742 -17.39 8.02 -32.57
N ARG A 743 -18.42 7.57 -33.29
CA ARG A 743 -18.34 6.30 -34.02
C ARG A 743 -17.25 6.42 -35.09
N PRO A 744 -16.33 5.45 -35.20
CA PRO A 744 -15.38 5.42 -36.31
C PRO A 744 -16.14 5.46 -37.64
N ALA A 745 -15.67 6.28 -38.57
CA ALA A 745 -16.18 6.23 -39.94
C ALA A 745 -15.93 4.82 -40.50
N ALA A 746 -16.94 4.23 -41.15
CA ALA A 746 -16.79 2.92 -41.77
C ALA A 746 -15.57 2.96 -42.72
N ARG A 747 -14.57 2.11 -42.47
CA ARG A 747 -13.44 1.94 -43.39
C ARG A 747 -13.98 1.19 -44.60
N ASN A 748 -14.12 1.90 -45.73
CA ASN A 748 -14.51 1.32 -47.02
C ASN A 748 -13.53 0.23 -47.48
#